data_AF-A0A8S3Q5F6-F1
#
_entry.id   AF-A0A8S3Q5F6-F1
#
_cell.length_a   1.000
_cell.length_b   1.000
_cell.length_c   1.000
_cell.angle_alpha   90.00
_cell.angle_beta   90.00
_cell.angle_gamma   90.00
#
_symmetry.space_group_name_H-M   'P 1'
#
loop_
_entity.id
_entity.type
_entity.pdbx_description
1 polymer ?
#
loop_
_entity_poly.entity_id
_entity_poly.type
_entity_poly.pdbx_seq_one_letter_code
_entity_poly.pdbx_strand_id
1 'polypeptide(L)'
;MFFSALSDDCSPANVQNNLQSCLNGIWNKANDKSAFWYGSNWASICGYNPFAAPYCTVIQQPYTPHSLLNTVYGLNWNLTVNPLKQYLDVTYQTPTGTYPSCGNTYTVTESKTFELQPLLSNNIHPWEARNIPTVTWTALPNKLYTLYIFDTGSFIAHGLYININQNDIQNAEAIVHYRGPKNPTVRENVYVFMLFEQKNRIVLTNEWNQKLKQTMVSTAYNTTDAFEELDLTGPIAMNWLTAVKDPYSVQYFVNVGLINNCPNMVTEALKKKKVSFIPDDVDLSMSLDISLHTAALNFDSCCTSYRYQEHTAKLNPIGDGYISPAHARSEATLKMTLLREGLLFMPSGNTDVRYTLLCVDISVPYPAAGTPDLPLMHMLVTNINGSDITSGDIIRSYLGPAPPDYVNHTYIFLLYTQTSTLNKVDTQSYLTQGCSAGIDGRCLFNVTRFVDGSNLKLVGSTWFQATTDEYIRYTYVNRGDDPDSVCNNINGYANPCPVTASNDCSPANIKNALRYCLDGIWHKANDKSAFWYGSNWASICGYNPFAAPYCTVIQQPYTPHSLLNRVYGLNWNLTVNPLKQYLDVTYQTPTGTYPSCGNTYTVTESKTFELQPLLSRNIHPWEARNIPTVTWTALPNKLYTLYIFDTGSFIAHGLYININQNDIQNAEAIVHYHGPKNPTVRENVYVFMLFEQNNKIVLTNEWNQKLKQTMVSTAYNTTDAFEELDLTGPIAMNWLTAVKDPYSVQYFVNNGLINNCPNMVTESLKKKKVSFIPDDVDLSMSLDISLQTTALNFDSCCTSYRYQEHTAKLNPIGDGYISPAHARSEATLTMTLLREDVRYTLLCVDISVPYPAAGTPDLPLMHMLVTNINGSDIASGDIIRSYLGPAPPDYVNHTYIFLLYTQTSMLNKVDTQSYLTQGCSAGIDGRCLFNVTRFVDGSNLKLVGSTWFQATTDEYIRYTYVRIF
;
A
#
# COMPACT_ATOMS: atom_id res chain seq x y z
N MET A 1 31.45 55.80 30.44
CA MET A 1 30.28 55.70 29.55
C MET A 1 30.35 54.36 28.84
N PHE A 2 29.50 53.41 29.22
CA PHE A 2 29.25 52.19 28.45
C PHE A 2 27.74 52.17 28.21
N PHE A 3 27.32 52.50 26.99
CA PHE A 3 25.95 52.26 26.55
C PHE A 3 25.82 50.76 26.30
N SER A 4 25.04 50.05 27.12
CA SER A 4 24.61 48.70 26.81
C SER A 4 23.63 48.77 25.63
N ALA A 5 23.94 48.05 24.55
CA ALA A 5 23.01 47.85 23.44
C ALA A 5 21.70 47.24 23.98
N LEU A 6 20.59 47.95 23.80
CA LEU A 6 19.24 47.40 23.99
C LEU A 6 19.09 46.23 23.00
N SER A 7 18.70 45.05 23.48
CA SER A 7 18.43 43.90 22.62
C SER A 7 17.17 44.18 21.78
N ASP A 8 17.26 44.01 20.47
CA ASP A 8 16.17 44.24 19.50
C ASP A 8 15.09 43.11 19.50
N ASP A 9 15.03 42.25 20.53
CA ASP A 9 14.02 41.18 20.62
C ASP A 9 12.77 41.61 21.42
N CYS A 10 11.64 40.94 21.13
CA CYS A 10 10.38 41.11 21.86
C CYS A 10 10.02 39.86 22.65
N SER A 11 11.01 39.29 23.34
CA SER A 11 10.77 38.20 24.29
C SER A 11 9.84 38.65 25.43
N PRO A 12 9.12 37.74 26.10
CA PRO A 12 8.20 38.09 27.19
C PRO A 12 8.86 38.95 28.29
N ALA A 13 10.14 38.68 28.59
CA ALA A 13 10.92 39.45 29.56
C ALA A 13 11.19 40.90 29.10
N ASN A 14 11.42 41.10 27.80
CA ASN A 14 11.65 42.43 27.21
C ASN A 14 10.34 43.18 26.99
N VAL A 15 9.25 42.50 26.66
CA VAL A 15 7.91 43.10 26.55
C VAL A 15 7.48 43.72 27.88
N GLN A 16 7.74 43.06 29.01
CA GLN A 16 7.40 43.59 30.34
C GLN A 16 8.11 44.91 30.66
N ASN A 17 9.33 45.09 30.17
CA ASN A 17 10.16 46.25 30.49
C ASN A 17 10.13 47.35 29.41
N ASN A 18 9.85 47.00 28.15
CA ASN A 18 10.02 47.87 26.97
C ASN A 18 8.87 47.73 25.94
N LEU A 19 7.63 47.52 26.38
CA LEU A 19 6.46 47.31 25.50
C LEU A 19 6.37 48.31 24.33
N GLN A 20 6.48 49.61 24.58
CA GLN A 20 6.34 50.63 23.53
C GLN A 20 7.42 50.52 22.44
N SER A 21 8.65 50.14 22.83
CA SER A 21 9.74 49.90 21.87
C SER A 21 9.39 48.73 20.95
N CYS A 22 8.88 47.64 21.53
CA CYS A 22 8.42 46.48 20.77
C CYS A 22 7.28 46.82 19.81
N LEU A 23 6.24 47.52 20.27
CA LEU A 23 5.11 47.90 19.41
C LEU A 23 5.55 48.82 18.27
N ASN A 24 6.46 49.75 18.52
CA ASN A 24 7.00 50.63 17.49
C ASN A 24 7.87 49.86 16.50
N GLY A 25 8.74 48.96 16.98
CA GLY A 25 9.58 48.12 16.12
C GLY A 25 8.74 47.23 15.19
N ILE A 26 7.73 46.56 15.74
CA ILE A 26 6.82 45.67 14.99
C ILE A 26 6.10 46.47 13.91
N TRP A 27 5.53 47.61 14.28
CA TRP A 27 4.85 48.49 13.35
C TRP A 27 5.77 49.01 12.24
N ASN A 28 6.96 49.49 12.60
CA ASN A 28 7.94 50.02 11.65
C ASN A 28 8.40 48.95 10.66
N LYS A 29 8.70 47.73 11.13
CA LYS A 29 9.12 46.61 10.28
C LYS A 29 7.99 46.14 9.37
N ALA A 30 6.74 46.11 9.86
CA ALA A 30 5.58 45.79 9.03
C ALA A 30 5.31 46.85 7.94
N ASN A 31 5.70 48.11 8.17
CA ASN A 31 5.55 49.21 7.22
C ASN A 31 6.77 49.40 6.29
N ASP A 32 7.89 48.77 6.59
CA ASP A 32 9.12 48.87 5.80
C ASP A 32 9.03 48.00 4.53
N LYS A 33 9.09 48.66 3.37
CA LYS A 33 9.06 48.01 2.05
C LYS A 33 10.32 47.18 1.78
N SER A 34 11.40 47.34 2.54
CA SER A 34 12.63 46.56 2.38
C SER A 34 12.72 45.35 3.33
N ALA A 35 11.81 45.24 4.30
CA ALA A 35 11.88 44.22 5.36
C ALA A 35 11.61 42.79 4.89
N PHE A 36 10.91 42.61 3.75
CA PHE A 36 10.56 41.31 3.20
C PHE A 36 10.98 41.21 1.73
N TRP A 37 11.29 40.00 1.26
CA TRP A 37 11.82 39.79 -0.09
C TRP A 37 10.85 40.23 -1.20
N TYR A 38 9.54 40.12 -0.95
CA TYR A 38 8.48 40.57 -1.87
C TYR A 38 8.23 42.09 -1.81
N GLY A 39 9.06 42.84 -1.10
CA GLY A 39 9.04 44.29 -1.12
C GLY A 39 10.00 44.85 -2.17
N SER A 40 10.97 45.67 -1.74
CA SER A 40 11.94 46.35 -2.61
C SER A 40 12.80 45.39 -3.44
N ASN A 41 12.99 44.15 -2.97
CA ASN A 41 13.78 43.12 -3.65
C ASN A 41 12.99 42.31 -4.68
N TRP A 42 11.66 42.44 -4.73
CA TRP A 42 10.85 41.64 -5.66
C TRP A 42 11.22 41.91 -7.11
N ALA A 43 11.46 43.18 -7.47
CA ALA A 43 11.81 43.56 -8.83
C ALA A 43 13.12 42.91 -9.31
N SER A 44 14.13 42.82 -8.44
CA SER A 44 15.41 42.17 -8.79
C SER A 44 15.31 40.65 -8.82
N ILE A 45 14.44 40.06 -7.99
CA ILE A 45 14.22 38.60 -7.92
C ILE A 45 13.33 38.10 -9.06
N CYS A 46 12.26 38.82 -9.37
CA CYS A 46 11.19 38.40 -10.30
C CYS A 46 11.21 39.18 -11.63
N GLY A 47 12.11 40.15 -11.81
CA GLY A 47 12.28 40.88 -13.07
C GLY A 47 11.03 41.67 -13.50
N TYR A 48 10.27 42.20 -12.55
CA TYR A 48 8.95 42.81 -12.77
C TYR A 48 7.89 41.89 -13.40
N ASN A 49 8.11 40.58 -13.38
CA ASN A 49 7.22 39.60 -13.96
C ASN A 49 6.64 38.69 -12.86
N PRO A 50 5.34 38.83 -12.51
CA PRO A 50 4.70 37.97 -11.50
C PRO A 50 4.62 36.50 -11.94
N PHE A 51 4.82 36.22 -13.23
CA PHE A 51 4.82 34.88 -13.80
C PHE A 51 6.24 34.32 -14.00
N ALA A 52 7.29 35.02 -13.55
CA ALA A 52 8.67 34.55 -13.67
C ALA A 52 8.92 33.24 -12.91
N ALA A 53 8.26 33.06 -11.76
CA ALA A 53 8.30 31.86 -10.95
C ALA A 53 7.02 31.74 -10.11
N PRO A 54 6.65 30.54 -9.62
CA PRO A 54 5.42 30.34 -8.83
C PRO A 54 5.31 31.22 -7.57
N TYR A 55 6.43 31.61 -6.96
CA TYR A 55 6.43 32.52 -5.80
C TYR A 55 6.31 33.99 -6.18
N CYS A 56 6.46 34.40 -7.45
CA CYS A 56 6.46 35.81 -7.82
C CYS A 56 5.05 36.45 -7.85
N THR A 57 3.98 35.67 -7.66
CA THR A 57 2.57 36.12 -7.70
C THR A 57 2.12 36.86 -6.44
N VAL A 58 3.00 37.05 -5.46
CA VAL A 58 2.71 37.64 -4.14
C VAL A 58 2.53 39.17 -4.12
N ILE A 59 2.58 39.85 -5.27
CA ILE A 59 2.35 41.30 -5.40
C ILE A 59 1.17 41.58 -6.33
N GLN A 60 0.24 42.44 -5.89
CA GLN A 60 -0.90 42.92 -6.69
C GLN A 60 -0.51 44.10 -7.61
N GLN A 61 -1.27 44.33 -8.69
CA GLN A 61 -1.01 45.48 -9.57
C GLN A 61 -1.33 46.84 -8.89
N PRO A 62 -0.58 47.91 -9.19
CA PRO A 62 0.69 47.95 -9.93
C PRO A 62 1.84 47.26 -9.17
N TYR A 63 2.60 46.39 -9.87
CA TYR A 63 3.70 45.59 -9.33
C TYR A 63 4.88 46.44 -8.81
N THR A 64 4.66 47.05 -7.66
CA THR A 64 5.58 47.96 -6.97
C THR A 64 5.98 47.38 -5.62
N PRO A 65 7.06 47.86 -4.98
CA PRO A 65 7.43 47.39 -3.65
C PRO A 65 6.31 47.60 -2.61
N HIS A 66 5.85 46.50 -2.01
CA HIS A 66 4.85 46.46 -0.94
C HIS A 66 5.51 46.21 0.42
N SER A 67 5.05 46.89 1.47
CA SER A 67 5.29 46.46 2.85
C SER A 67 4.30 45.36 3.25
N LEU A 68 4.50 44.73 4.41
CA LEU A 68 3.56 43.73 4.95
C LEU A 68 2.14 44.32 5.06
N LEU A 69 2.03 45.57 5.50
CA LEU A 69 0.75 46.27 5.62
C LEU A 69 0.13 46.59 4.25
N ASN A 70 0.93 46.94 3.23
CA ASN A 70 0.41 47.12 1.87
C ASN A 70 -0.15 45.80 1.31
N THR A 71 0.45 44.66 1.65
CA THR A 71 -0.05 43.35 1.21
C THR A 71 -1.38 42.98 1.87
N VAL A 72 -1.58 43.38 3.14
CA VAL A 72 -2.82 43.11 3.88
C VAL A 72 -3.94 44.09 3.53
N TYR A 73 -3.66 45.39 3.53
CA TYR A 73 -4.66 46.48 3.41
C TYR A 73 -4.75 47.10 2.01
N GLY A 74 -3.94 46.61 1.06
CA GLY A 74 -3.86 47.16 -0.29
C GLY A 74 -3.02 48.43 -0.40
N LEU A 75 -2.92 48.94 -1.63
CA LEU A 75 -2.05 50.05 -2.00
C LEU A 75 -2.50 51.42 -1.49
N ASN A 76 -3.79 51.58 -1.19
CA ASN A 76 -4.35 52.81 -0.64
C ASN A 76 -4.21 52.91 0.89
N TRP A 77 -3.52 51.95 1.51
CA TRP A 77 -3.19 51.99 2.93
C TRP A 77 -2.38 53.24 3.29
N ASN A 78 -2.92 54.08 4.18
CA ASN A 78 -2.32 55.35 4.59
C ASN A 78 -2.43 55.62 6.11
N LEU A 79 -2.41 54.56 6.91
CA LEU A 79 -2.38 54.71 8.36
C LEU A 79 -0.97 55.13 8.81
N THR A 80 -0.81 56.41 9.14
CA THR A 80 0.47 57.00 9.56
C THR A 80 0.72 56.90 11.07
N VAL A 81 -0.30 56.53 11.85
CA VAL A 81 -0.23 56.40 13.31
C VAL A 81 -0.26 54.93 13.70
N ASN A 82 0.67 54.51 14.56
CA ASN A 82 0.75 53.14 15.09
C ASN A 82 -0.49 52.80 15.93
N PRO A 83 -1.37 51.88 15.50
CA PRO A 83 -2.59 51.50 16.21
C PRO A 83 -2.35 50.42 17.27
N LEU A 84 -1.14 49.84 17.35
CA LEU A 84 -0.82 48.78 18.29
C LEU A 84 -0.80 49.31 19.72
N LYS A 85 -1.54 48.66 20.61
CA LYS A 85 -1.68 49.02 22.04
C LYS A 85 -1.11 47.98 22.98
N GLN A 86 -0.93 46.75 22.50
CA GLN A 86 -0.48 45.62 23.32
C GLN A 86 0.26 44.59 22.47
N TYR A 87 1.07 43.76 23.13
CA TYR A 87 1.80 42.67 22.49
C TYR A 87 0.88 41.46 22.26
N LEU A 88 1.04 40.79 21.12
CA LEU A 88 0.34 39.55 20.80
C LEU A 88 1.32 38.39 20.90
N ASP A 89 1.17 37.59 21.95
CA ASP A 89 1.99 36.41 22.14
C ASP A 89 1.41 35.25 21.31
N VAL A 90 2.28 34.62 20.51
CA VAL A 90 1.94 33.48 19.64
C VAL A 90 2.98 32.40 19.89
N THR A 91 2.55 31.31 20.49
CA THR A 91 3.39 30.18 20.89
C THR A 91 2.97 28.92 20.16
N TYR A 92 3.93 28.25 19.53
CA TYR A 92 3.75 26.96 18.87
C TYR A 92 4.30 25.82 19.71
N GLN A 93 3.65 24.67 19.60
CA GLN A 93 4.19 23.39 20.02
C GLN A 93 4.38 22.49 18.79
N THR A 94 5.63 22.13 18.52
CA THR A 94 6.01 21.28 17.40
C THR A 94 5.40 19.89 17.58
N PRO A 95 4.63 19.39 16.61
CA PRO A 95 4.09 18.04 16.67
C PRO A 95 5.14 16.99 16.30
N THR A 96 5.13 15.89 17.05
CA THR A 96 5.87 14.67 16.70
C THR A 96 5.13 13.88 15.63
N GLY A 97 5.85 13.02 14.92
CA GLY A 97 5.27 12.12 13.93
C GLY A 97 6.21 11.82 12.77
N THR A 98 5.70 11.00 11.85
CA THR A 98 6.41 10.60 10.63
C THR A 98 5.56 10.97 9.41
N TYR A 99 6.19 11.43 8.34
CA TYR A 99 5.49 11.75 7.08
C TYR A 99 6.37 11.49 5.84
N PRO A 100 5.79 11.00 4.74
CA PRO A 100 6.50 10.84 3.48
C PRO A 100 6.60 12.17 2.73
N SER A 101 7.71 12.41 2.05
CA SER A 101 7.89 13.54 1.13
C SER A 101 9.03 13.31 0.15
N CYS A 102 8.80 13.56 -1.14
CA CYS A 102 9.80 13.56 -2.21
C CYS A 102 10.68 12.30 -2.21
N GLY A 103 10.06 11.13 -2.07
CA GLY A 103 10.75 9.83 -2.03
C GLY A 103 11.41 9.48 -0.69
N ASN A 104 11.33 10.34 0.33
CA ASN A 104 11.87 10.10 1.67
C ASN A 104 10.78 9.99 2.74
N THR A 105 11.14 9.44 3.89
CA THR A 105 10.33 9.44 5.11
C THR A 105 11.01 10.32 6.16
N TYR A 106 10.31 11.36 6.62
CA TYR A 106 10.80 12.28 7.64
C TYR A 106 10.16 11.96 8.98
N THR A 107 10.98 11.94 10.04
CA THR A 107 10.53 11.66 11.40
C THR A 107 10.93 12.81 12.33
N VAL A 108 9.95 13.37 13.03
CA VAL A 108 10.14 14.35 14.10
C VAL A 108 9.84 13.66 15.42
N THR A 109 10.90 13.42 16.21
CA THR A 109 10.84 12.64 17.46
C THR A 109 10.58 13.50 18.69
N GLU A 110 10.90 14.78 18.65
CA GLU A 110 10.81 15.69 19.79
C GLU A 110 9.75 16.77 19.57
N SER A 111 8.95 17.03 20.61
CA SER A 111 8.05 18.18 20.65
C SER A 111 8.77 19.36 21.30
N LYS A 112 8.85 20.48 20.58
CA LYS A 112 9.50 21.72 21.03
C LYS A 112 8.49 22.85 21.07
N THR A 113 8.53 23.63 22.13
CA THR A 113 7.75 24.86 22.27
C THR A 113 8.59 26.05 21.84
N PHE A 114 8.06 26.93 20.99
CA PHE A 114 8.74 28.15 20.56
C PHE A 114 7.76 29.30 20.36
N GLU A 115 8.23 30.51 20.61
CA GLU A 115 7.45 31.75 20.52
C GLU A 115 7.80 32.51 19.24
N LEU A 116 6.81 33.18 18.64
CA LEU A 116 7.06 34.05 17.49
C LEU A 116 7.69 35.37 17.94
N GLN A 117 8.83 35.68 17.31
CA GLN A 117 9.63 36.87 17.58
C GLN A 117 9.76 37.71 16.30
N PRO A 118 8.83 38.63 16.03
CA PRO A 118 8.68 39.30 14.72
C PRO A 118 9.87 40.20 14.34
N LEU A 119 10.62 40.70 15.33
CA LEU A 119 11.81 41.52 15.11
C LEU A 119 13.05 40.69 14.78
N LEU A 120 13.08 39.42 15.20
CA LEU A 120 14.14 38.48 14.88
C LEU A 120 13.89 37.79 13.53
N SER A 121 14.97 37.33 12.90
CA SER A 121 14.88 36.50 11.70
C SER A 121 14.68 35.05 12.12
N ASN A 122 13.43 34.58 12.13
CA ASN A 122 13.11 33.19 12.45
C ASN A 122 12.64 32.46 11.19
N ASN A 123 13.42 31.47 10.76
CA ASN A 123 13.04 30.56 9.70
C ASN A 123 12.28 29.39 10.32
N ILE A 124 10.96 29.37 10.14
CA ILE A 124 10.11 28.32 10.73
C ILE A 124 9.72 27.34 9.64
N HIS A 125 9.96 26.05 9.85
CA HIS A 125 9.49 25.04 8.92
C HIS A 125 8.00 24.80 9.13
N PRO A 126 7.17 24.80 8.07
CA PRO A 126 5.73 24.58 8.14
C PRO A 126 5.26 23.42 9.03
N TRP A 127 5.96 22.28 9.03
CA TRP A 127 5.66 21.18 9.96
C TRP A 127 5.72 21.58 11.44
N GLU A 128 6.68 22.41 11.84
CA GLU A 128 6.87 22.87 13.23
C GLU A 128 5.69 23.71 13.72
N ALA A 129 5.05 24.44 12.80
CA ALA A 129 3.94 25.34 13.08
C ALA A 129 2.57 24.81 12.58
N ARG A 130 2.48 23.52 12.22
CA ARG A 130 1.26 22.98 11.57
C ARG A 130 0.03 22.91 12.47
N ASN A 131 0.25 22.80 13.79
CA ASN A 131 -0.83 22.79 14.78
C ASN A 131 -1.26 24.22 15.11
N ILE A 132 -2.50 24.40 15.56
CA ILE A 132 -2.99 25.70 16.02
C ILE A 132 -2.09 26.22 17.16
N PRO A 133 -1.57 27.47 17.07
CA PRO A 133 -0.78 28.04 18.15
C PRO A 133 -1.66 28.44 19.33
N THR A 134 -1.04 28.55 20.50
CA THR A 134 -1.60 29.30 21.61
C THR A 134 -1.38 30.79 21.34
N VAL A 135 -2.45 31.57 21.31
CA VAL A 135 -2.39 33.02 21.09
C VAL A 135 -2.98 33.73 22.30
N THR A 136 -2.22 34.65 22.91
CA THR A 136 -2.64 35.36 24.11
C THR A 136 -2.36 36.87 24.03
N TRP A 137 -3.20 37.63 24.73
CA TRP A 137 -3.10 39.08 24.87
C TRP A 137 -3.70 39.55 26.20
N THR A 138 -3.65 40.85 26.47
CA THR A 138 -4.30 41.46 27.63
C THR A 138 -5.75 41.82 27.29
N ALA A 139 -6.68 40.89 27.53
CA ALA A 139 -8.10 41.13 27.29
C ALA A 139 -8.76 41.98 28.38
N LEU A 140 -9.45 43.04 27.96
CA LEU A 140 -10.28 43.87 28.82
C LEU A 140 -11.63 43.18 29.16
N PRO A 141 -12.17 43.34 30.38
CA PRO A 141 -13.48 42.81 30.75
C PRO A 141 -14.60 43.31 29.83
N ASN A 142 -15.55 42.43 29.51
CA ASN A 142 -16.73 42.70 28.67
C ASN A 142 -16.43 43.20 27.25
N LYS A 143 -15.20 42.99 26.75
CA LYS A 143 -14.83 43.26 25.36
C LYS A 143 -14.74 41.96 24.56
N LEU A 144 -15.12 42.04 23.30
CA LEU A 144 -14.99 40.95 22.33
C LEU A 144 -13.85 41.26 21.36
N TYR A 145 -13.20 40.22 20.86
CA TYR A 145 -12.07 40.36 19.94
C TYR A 145 -12.27 39.52 18.69
N THR A 146 -11.67 39.97 17.59
CA THR A 146 -11.49 39.19 16.37
C THR A 146 -10.00 38.90 16.18
N LEU A 147 -9.64 37.64 15.97
CA LEU A 147 -8.31 37.21 15.56
C LEU A 147 -8.35 36.82 14.08
N TYR A 148 -7.62 37.58 13.26
CA TYR A 148 -7.46 37.31 11.84
C TYR A 148 -6.01 36.85 11.58
N ILE A 149 -5.86 35.63 11.09
CA ILE A 149 -4.61 35.07 10.60
C ILE A 149 -4.65 35.08 9.07
N PHE A 150 -3.76 35.83 8.44
CA PHE A 150 -3.76 36.08 6.99
C PHE A 150 -2.51 35.52 6.33
N ASP A 151 -2.69 34.73 5.27
CA ASP A 151 -1.60 34.25 4.42
C ASP A 151 -1.31 35.31 3.35
N THR A 152 -0.16 35.99 3.50
CA THR A 152 0.22 37.09 2.60
C THR A 152 0.68 36.63 1.23
N GLY A 153 1.09 35.37 1.09
CA GLY A 153 1.52 34.82 -0.19
C GLY A 153 0.37 34.35 -1.07
N SER A 154 -0.70 33.84 -0.45
CA SER A 154 -1.88 33.33 -1.17
C SER A 154 -3.08 34.29 -1.14
N PHE A 155 -3.01 35.38 -0.36
CA PHE A 155 -4.08 36.35 -0.14
C PHE A 155 -5.38 35.75 0.42
N ILE A 156 -5.28 34.80 1.36
CA ILE A 156 -6.44 34.12 1.94
C ILE A 156 -6.46 34.21 3.47
N ALA A 157 -7.66 34.08 4.03
CA ALA A 157 -7.82 33.84 5.47
C ALA A 157 -7.25 32.45 5.83
N HIS A 158 -6.20 32.46 6.64
CA HIS A 158 -5.56 31.25 7.16
C HIS A 158 -6.23 30.77 8.46
N GLY A 159 -6.83 31.70 9.19
CA GLY A 159 -7.71 31.49 10.33
C GLY A 159 -8.47 32.77 10.64
N LEU A 160 -9.74 32.66 11.03
CA LEU A 160 -10.59 33.80 11.37
C LEU A 160 -11.54 33.40 12.49
N TYR A 161 -11.36 34.03 13.65
CA TYR A 161 -12.12 33.79 14.87
C TYR A 161 -12.74 35.10 15.30
N ILE A 162 -14.07 35.14 15.41
CA ILE A 162 -14.82 36.32 15.83
C ILE A 162 -15.46 36.07 17.19
N ASN A 163 -15.89 37.17 17.83
CA ASN A 163 -16.59 37.15 19.10
C ASN A 163 -15.82 36.44 20.22
N ILE A 164 -14.50 36.53 20.20
CA ILE A 164 -13.63 35.92 21.21
C ILE A 164 -13.85 36.68 22.52
N ASN A 165 -14.27 35.95 23.55
CA ASN A 165 -14.38 36.48 24.91
C ASN A 165 -13.08 36.18 25.67
N GLN A 166 -12.49 37.20 26.29
CA GLN A 166 -11.17 37.09 26.93
C GLN A 166 -10.14 36.54 25.93
N ASN A 167 -9.37 35.51 26.30
CA ASN A 167 -8.38 34.85 25.44
C ASN A 167 -8.87 33.45 24.99
N ASP A 168 -10.17 33.16 25.09
CA ASP A 168 -10.72 31.83 24.84
C ASP A 168 -11.02 31.62 23.35
N ILE A 169 -9.96 31.38 22.57
CA ILE A 169 -10.07 31.07 21.15
C ILE A 169 -10.75 29.72 20.92
N GLN A 170 -10.63 28.76 21.85
CA GLN A 170 -11.17 27.41 21.67
C GLN A 170 -12.71 27.41 21.63
N ASN A 171 -13.34 28.29 22.41
CA ASN A 171 -14.80 28.46 22.42
C ASN A 171 -15.29 29.64 21.57
N ALA A 172 -14.41 30.28 20.80
CA ALA A 172 -14.77 31.38 19.91
C ALA A 172 -15.54 30.90 18.67
N GLU A 173 -16.22 31.82 18.00
CA GLU A 173 -16.90 31.53 16.75
C GLU A 173 -15.88 31.51 15.60
N ALA A 174 -15.46 30.30 15.21
CA ALA A 174 -14.51 30.09 14.11
C ALA A 174 -15.23 30.13 12.75
N ILE A 175 -14.92 31.16 11.95
CA ILE A 175 -15.42 31.27 10.57
C ILE A 175 -14.50 30.49 9.63
N VAL A 176 -13.19 30.65 9.83
CA VAL A 176 -12.16 29.87 9.15
C VAL A 176 -11.27 29.26 10.23
N HIS A 177 -11.26 27.94 10.33
CA HIS A 177 -10.35 27.25 11.24
C HIS A 177 -8.91 27.44 10.78
N TYR A 178 -8.01 27.64 11.76
CA TYR A 178 -6.58 27.67 11.51
C TYR A 178 -6.14 26.44 10.71
N ARG A 179 -5.44 26.70 9.61
CA ARG A 179 -4.73 25.69 8.83
C ARG A 179 -3.26 25.81 9.20
N GLY A 180 -2.49 24.73 9.16
CA GLY A 180 -1.05 24.85 9.28
C GLY A 180 -0.47 25.66 8.11
N PRO A 181 0.59 26.45 8.32
CA PRO A 181 1.25 27.15 7.24
C PRO A 181 1.75 26.13 6.23
N LYS A 182 1.87 26.55 4.98
CA LYS A 182 2.48 25.76 3.91
C LYS A 182 3.33 26.67 3.04
N ASN A 183 4.51 26.20 2.66
CA ASN A 183 5.35 26.90 1.71
C ASN A 183 6.14 25.90 0.86
N PRO A 184 5.71 25.61 -0.39
CA PRO A 184 6.43 24.71 -1.27
C PRO A 184 7.59 25.40 -2.00
N THR A 185 7.76 26.73 -1.85
CA THR A 185 8.64 27.54 -2.70
C THR A 185 9.99 27.79 -2.04
N VAL A 186 11.01 28.17 -2.83
CA VAL A 186 12.37 28.45 -2.31
C VAL A 186 12.47 29.77 -1.54
N ARG A 187 11.44 30.62 -1.60
CA ARG A 187 11.35 31.90 -0.87
C ARG A 187 10.40 31.76 0.30
N GLU A 188 10.65 32.48 1.38
CA GLU A 188 9.82 32.47 2.57
C GLU A 188 8.42 33.07 2.33
N ASN A 189 7.40 32.58 3.05
CA ASN A 189 6.05 33.14 3.04
C ASN A 189 5.69 33.66 4.43
N VAL A 190 4.93 34.76 4.51
CA VAL A 190 4.59 35.40 5.79
C VAL A 190 3.12 35.20 6.14
N TYR A 191 2.86 34.80 7.38
CA TYR A 191 1.52 34.63 7.94
C TYR A 191 1.34 35.63 9.07
N VAL A 192 0.40 36.57 8.94
CA VAL A 192 0.22 37.68 9.88
C VAL A 192 -0.94 37.37 10.82
N PHE A 193 -0.69 37.55 12.12
CA PHE A 193 -1.68 37.50 13.17
C PHE A 193 -2.07 38.92 13.52
N MET A 194 -3.35 39.24 13.40
CA MET A 194 -3.91 40.56 13.71
C MET A 194 -5.06 40.41 14.69
N LEU A 195 -4.96 41.10 15.81
CA LEU A 195 -6.00 41.15 16.83
C LEU A 195 -6.73 42.48 16.75
N PHE A 196 -8.06 42.43 16.71
CA PHE A 196 -8.94 43.59 16.66
C PHE A 196 -9.86 43.61 17.87
N GLU A 197 -10.05 44.77 18.49
CA GLU A 197 -11.12 44.99 19.47
C GLU A 197 -12.44 45.21 18.72
N GLN A 198 -13.49 44.45 19.05
CA GLN A 198 -14.79 44.63 18.43
C GLN A 198 -15.60 45.71 19.15
N LYS A 199 -16.28 46.58 18.38
CA LYS A 199 -17.23 47.54 18.96
C LYS A 199 -18.47 46.84 19.52
N ASN A 200 -18.97 45.84 18.80
CA ASN A 200 -20.16 45.04 19.12
C ASN A 200 -19.92 43.55 18.84
N ARG A 201 -20.85 42.69 19.26
CA ARG A 201 -20.87 41.30 18.79
C ARG A 201 -21.11 41.29 17.28
N ILE A 202 -20.22 40.62 16.54
CA ILE A 202 -20.33 40.47 15.09
C ILE A 202 -21.31 39.33 14.80
N VAL A 203 -22.23 39.55 13.85
CA VAL A 203 -23.11 38.52 13.31
C VAL A 203 -23.01 38.60 11.80
N LEU A 204 -22.46 37.57 11.18
CA LEU A 204 -22.24 37.55 9.74
C LEU A 204 -23.54 37.26 8.98
N THR A 205 -23.70 37.94 7.84
CA THR A 205 -24.70 37.55 6.85
C THR A 205 -24.35 36.19 6.23
N ASN A 206 -25.35 35.46 5.72
CA ASN A 206 -25.11 34.18 5.03
C ASN A 206 -24.14 34.34 3.84
N GLU A 207 -24.22 35.46 3.13
CA GLU A 207 -23.34 35.79 2.00
C GLU A 207 -21.89 35.91 2.46
N TRP A 208 -21.61 36.72 3.46
CA TRP A 208 -20.24 36.93 3.95
C TRP A 208 -19.67 35.71 4.67
N ASN A 209 -20.51 34.97 5.39
CA ASN A 209 -20.11 33.68 5.98
C ASN A 209 -19.65 32.69 4.89
N GLN A 210 -20.35 32.65 3.74
CA GLN A 210 -19.92 31.84 2.59
C GLN A 210 -18.64 32.39 1.93
N LYS A 211 -18.57 33.70 1.65
CA LYS A 211 -17.39 34.33 1.04
C LYS A 211 -16.10 34.11 1.85
N LEU A 212 -16.15 34.30 3.17
CA LEU A 212 -15.01 34.09 4.06
C LEU A 212 -14.56 32.62 4.10
N LYS A 213 -15.50 31.66 4.01
CA LYS A 213 -15.22 30.21 4.00
C LYS A 213 -14.70 29.68 2.66
N GLN A 214 -15.11 30.28 1.54
CA GLN A 214 -14.83 29.82 0.17
C GLN A 214 -13.57 30.45 -0.47
N THR A 215 -12.74 31.12 0.32
CA THR A 215 -11.51 31.84 -0.09
C THR A 215 -10.54 31.04 -0.96
N MET A 216 -10.62 29.70 -1.02
CA MET A 216 -9.76 28.87 -1.86
C MET A 216 -10.34 28.51 -3.25
N VAL A 217 -11.60 28.83 -3.56
CA VAL A 217 -12.29 28.27 -4.75
C VAL A 217 -13.04 29.29 -5.62
N SER A 218 -13.46 30.46 -5.09
CA SER A 218 -14.20 31.44 -5.89
C SER A 218 -13.95 32.89 -5.44
N THR A 219 -13.45 33.72 -6.36
CA THR A 219 -13.21 35.17 -6.25
C THR A 219 -12.52 35.64 -4.98
N ALA A 220 -11.23 35.98 -5.07
CA ALA A 220 -10.56 36.74 -4.02
C ALA A 220 -11.38 38.00 -3.70
N TYR A 221 -11.86 38.13 -2.46
CA TYR A 221 -12.38 39.39 -1.97
C TYR A 221 -11.22 40.24 -1.48
N ASN A 222 -11.37 41.57 -1.54
CA ASN A 222 -10.37 42.46 -0.98
C ASN A 222 -10.43 42.39 0.55
N THR A 223 -9.30 42.18 1.23
CA THR A 223 -9.24 42.07 2.69
C THR A 223 -9.86 43.29 3.38
N THR A 224 -9.79 44.47 2.77
CA THR A 224 -10.44 45.69 3.28
C THR A 224 -11.96 45.57 3.33
N ASP A 225 -12.58 44.91 2.35
CA ASP A 225 -14.04 44.71 2.31
C ASP A 225 -14.46 43.81 3.48
N ALA A 226 -13.64 42.81 3.82
CA ALA A 226 -13.88 41.97 4.99
C ALA A 226 -13.71 42.75 6.31
N PHE A 227 -12.73 43.65 6.40
CA PHE A 227 -12.58 44.52 7.57
C PHE A 227 -13.76 45.48 7.73
N GLU A 228 -14.29 46.02 6.63
CA GLU A 228 -15.48 46.88 6.63
C GLU A 228 -16.73 46.13 7.08
N GLU A 229 -17.00 44.94 6.51
CA GLU A 229 -18.15 44.10 6.91
C GLU A 229 -18.09 43.71 8.39
N LEU A 230 -16.90 43.39 8.88
CA LEU A 230 -16.68 43.00 10.27
C LEU A 230 -16.60 44.20 11.24
N ASP A 231 -16.71 45.44 10.75
CA ASP A 231 -16.51 46.70 11.49
C ASP A 231 -15.18 46.73 12.28
N LEU A 232 -14.11 46.25 11.64
CA LEU A 232 -12.77 46.16 12.24
C LEU A 232 -11.97 47.42 11.93
N THR A 233 -11.58 48.16 12.97
CA THR A 233 -10.79 49.39 12.84
C THR A 233 -9.38 49.19 13.36
N GLY A 234 -8.46 48.82 12.46
CA GLY A 234 -7.03 48.65 12.75
C GLY A 234 -6.73 47.55 13.79
N PRO A 235 -5.54 46.94 13.76
CA PRO A 235 -5.19 45.94 14.74
C PRO A 235 -4.69 46.63 16.01
N ILE A 236 -5.16 46.17 17.17
CA ILE A 236 -4.66 46.61 18.48
C ILE A 236 -3.40 45.84 18.89
N ALA A 237 -3.11 44.71 18.23
CA ALA A 237 -1.92 43.89 18.42
C ALA A 237 -1.61 43.11 17.14
N MET A 238 -0.33 42.86 16.87
CA MET A 238 0.14 42.13 15.68
C MET A 238 1.35 41.26 15.99
N ASN A 239 1.45 40.12 15.30
CA ASN A 239 2.64 39.27 15.23
C ASN A 239 2.67 38.56 13.86
N TRP A 240 3.77 37.92 13.46
CA TRP A 240 3.82 37.15 12.20
C TRP A 240 4.79 35.97 12.25
N LEU A 241 4.48 34.95 11.46
CA LEU A 241 5.32 33.79 11.21
C LEU A 241 5.93 33.87 9.82
N THR A 242 7.24 33.62 9.71
CA THR A 242 7.96 33.53 8.44
C THR A 242 8.24 32.06 8.13
N ALA A 243 7.43 31.47 7.25
CA ALA A 243 7.50 30.08 6.86
C ALA A 243 8.53 29.88 5.74
N VAL A 244 9.54 29.04 5.97
CA VAL A 244 10.48 28.63 4.91
C VAL A 244 10.03 27.35 4.22
N LYS A 245 10.70 26.99 3.12
CA LYS A 245 10.46 25.72 2.43
C LYS A 245 10.66 24.54 3.38
N ASP A 246 9.75 23.56 3.36
CA ASP A 246 9.96 22.28 4.02
C ASP A 246 9.40 21.10 3.21
N PRO A 247 9.88 19.87 3.48
CA PRO A 247 9.42 18.68 2.79
C PRO A 247 7.90 18.49 2.88
N TYR A 248 7.32 18.72 4.06
CA TYR A 248 5.89 18.54 4.31
C TYR A 248 5.03 19.38 3.36
N SER A 249 5.37 20.67 3.20
CA SER A 249 4.65 21.55 2.29
C SER A 249 4.85 21.16 0.84
N VAL A 250 6.08 20.83 0.44
CA VAL A 250 6.36 20.41 -0.94
C VAL A 250 5.51 19.20 -1.31
N GLN A 251 5.48 18.16 -0.46
CA GLN A 251 4.67 16.98 -0.73
C GLN A 251 3.17 17.26 -0.73
N TYR A 252 2.68 18.14 0.16
CA TYR A 252 1.28 18.54 0.14
C TYR A 252 0.89 19.10 -1.23
N PHE A 253 1.69 20.02 -1.79
CA PHE A 253 1.42 20.64 -3.09
C PHE A 253 1.56 19.68 -4.28
N VAL A 254 2.46 18.69 -4.19
CA VAL A 254 2.55 17.59 -5.16
C VAL A 254 1.26 16.74 -5.11
N ASN A 255 0.80 16.37 -3.93
CA ASN A 255 -0.39 15.52 -3.76
C ASN A 255 -1.67 16.17 -4.28
N VAL A 256 -1.81 17.49 -4.12
CA VAL A 256 -2.98 18.23 -4.66
C VAL A 256 -2.81 18.65 -6.12
N GLY A 257 -1.73 18.25 -6.78
CA GLY A 257 -1.52 18.51 -8.21
C GLY A 257 -1.27 19.98 -8.56
N LEU A 258 -0.70 20.78 -7.64
CA LEU A 258 -0.48 22.21 -7.84
C LEU A 258 0.96 22.53 -8.24
N ILE A 259 1.92 22.25 -7.36
CA ILE A 259 3.34 22.59 -7.54
C ILE A 259 4.19 21.38 -7.18
N ASN A 260 5.11 21.00 -8.05
CA ASN A 260 6.17 20.04 -7.73
C ASN A 260 7.50 20.76 -7.54
N ASN A 261 8.02 20.75 -6.31
CA ASN A 261 9.34 21.30 -5.98
C ASN A 261 10.28 20.23 -5.38
N CYS A 262 9.94 18.95 -5.53
CA CYS A 262 10.83 17.86 -5.16
C CYS A 262 12.17 17.87 -5.93
N PRO A 263 12.24 18.26 -7.22
CA PRO A 263 13.52 18.31 -7.95
C PRO A 263 14.54 19.23 -7.29
N ASN A 264 14.09 20.38 -6.77
CA ASN A 264 14.94 21.31 -6.03
C ASN A 264 15.45 20.70 -4.71
N MET A 265 14.64 19.94 -3.99
CA MET A 265 15.10 19.24 -2.77
C MET A 265 16.15 18.17 -3.08
N VAL A 266 15.95 17.42 -4.16
CA VAL A 266 16.91 16.42 -4.62
C VAL A 266 18.19 17.10 -5.11
N THR A 267 18.10 18.26 -5.77
CA THR A 267 19.25 19.08 -6.18
C THR A 267 20.14 19.44 -4.98
N GLU A 268 19.55 19.93 -3.90
CA GLU A 268 20.28 20.27 -2.67
C GLU A 268 20.95 19.05 -2.01
N ALA A 269 20.29 17.89 -2.07
CA ALA A 269 20.87 16.64 -1.57
C ALA A 269 21.98 16.11 -2.50
N LEU A 270 21.84 16.30 -3.81
CA LEU A 270 22.79 15.88 -4.82
C LEU A 270 24.10 16.67 -4.76
N LYS A 271 24.03 18.00 -4.61
CA LYS A 271 25.21 18.86 -4.45
C LYS A 271 26.09 18.47 -3.26
N LYS A 272 25.48 17.92 -2.19
CA LYS A 272 26.21 17.44 -1.01
C LYS A 272 27.05 16.20 -1.29
N LYS A 273 26.81 15.47 -2.39
CA LYS A 273 27.60 14.29 -2.78
C LYS A 273 29.02 14.64 -3.27
N LYS A 274 29.24 15.89 -3.72
CA LYS A 274 30.57 16.42 -4.10
C LYS A 274 31.33 15.53 -5.10
N VAL A 275 30.66 15.07 -6.15
CA VAL A 275 31.27 14.31 -7.26
C VAL A 275 31.55 15.22 -8.45
N SER A 276 32.66 15.01 -9.16
CA SER A 276 33.21 15.99 -10.12
C SER A 276 32.42 16.12 -11.43
N PHE A 277 31.68 15.09 -11.82
CA PHE A 277 30.83 15.12 -13.03
C PHE A 277 29.44 15.70 -12.77
N ILE A 278 29.14 16.14 -11.55
CA ILE A 278 27.93 16.90 -11.22
C ILE A 278 28.31 18.38 -11.13
N PRO A 279 27.75 19.25 -11.99
CA PRO A 279 28.04 20.68 -11.94
C PRO A 279 27.64 21.32 -10.61
N ASP A 280 28.44 22.27 -10.11
CA ASP A 280 28.13 23.02 -8.88
C ASP A 280 26.83 23.84 -9.01
N ASP A 281 26.52 24.29 -10.22
CA ASP A 281 25.34 25.04 -10.59
C ASP A 281 24.17 24.15 -11.05
N VAL A 282 24.23 22.84 -10.83
CA VAL A 282 23.15 21.91 -11.20
C VAL A 282 21.81 22.36 -10.62
N ASP A 283 20.77 22.27 -11.44
CA ASP A 283 19.38 22.55 -11.10
C ASP A 283 18.48 21.54 -11.80
N LEU A 284 17.94 20.58 -11.04
CA LEU A 284 17.14 19.49 -11.60
C LEU A 284 15.72 19.99 -11.87
N SER A 285 15.24 19.78 -13.10
CA SER A 285 13.88 20.16 -13.51
C SER A 285 12.87 19.01 -13.48
N MET A 286 13.29 17.80 -13.09
CA MET A 286 12.49 16.56 -13.09
C MET A 286 12.69 15.75 -11.81
N SER A 287 11.59 15.33 -11.19
CA SER A 287 11.59 14.30 -10.17
C SER A 287 11.77 12.96 -10.86
N LEU A 288 12.77 12.20 -10.45
CA LEU A 288 13.05 10.87 -10.93
C LEU A 288 12.75 9.87 -9.81
N ASP A 289 11.67 9.11 -9.97
CA ASP A 289 11.36 7.99 -9.09
C ASP A 289 11.64 6.68 -9.81
N ILE A 290 12.49 5.84 -9.19
CA ILE A 290 12.79 4.49 -9.66
C ILE A 290 12.33 3.50 -8.60
N SER A 291 11.66 2.44 -9.04
CA SER A 291 11.34 1.27 -8.22
C SER A 291 11.99 0.03 -8.81
N LEU A 292 12.60 -0.77 -7.93
CA LEU A 292 13.26 -2.03 -8.26
C LEU A 292 12.36 -3.17 -7.79
N HIS A 293 11.80 -3.94 -8.72
CA HIS A 293 10.96 -5.09 -8.39
C HIS A 293 11.71 -6.40 -8.60
N THR A 294 11.71 -7.24 -7.57
CA THR A 294 12.40 -8.52 -7.56
C THR A 294 11.49 -9.64 -7.05
N ALA A 295 11.54 -10.81 -7.68
CA ALA A 295 10.82 -12.01 -7.24
C ALA A 295 11.36 -12.56 -5.90
N ALA A 296 10.66 -13.54 -5.31
CA ALA A 296 11.19 -14.26 -4.15
C ALA A 296 12.48 -15.03 -4.50
N LEU A 297 13.43 -15.08 -3.58
CA LEU A 297 14.73 -15.70 -3.77
C LEU A 297 15.12 -16.52 -2.53
N ASN A 298 15.58 -17.75 -2.76
CA ASN A 298 16.19 -18.59 -1.74
C ASN A 298 17.62 -18.92 -2.17
N PHE A 299 18.57 -18.79 -1.26
CA PHE A 299 19.97 -19.14 -1.52
C PHE A 299 20.69 -19.46 -0.22
N ASP A 300 21.80 -20.19 -0.33
CA ASP A 300 22.68 -20.49 0.79
C ASP A 300 23.92 -19.61 0.73
N SER A 301 24.27 -18.95 1.83
CA SER A 301 25.49 -18.16 1.96
C SER A 301 26.18 -18.49 3.28
N CYS A 302 27.48 -18.78 3.22
CA CYS A 302 28.30 -19.01 4.42
C CYS A 302 27.65 -20.02 5.39
N CYS A 303 27.16 -21.14 4.87
CA CYS A 303 26.52 -22.23 5.60
C CYS A 303 25.15 -21.90 6.24
N THR A 304 24.53 -20.78 5.85
CA THR A 304 23.18 -20.38 6.29
C THR A 304 22.24 -20.21 5.09
N SER A 305 21.02 -20.73 5.19
CA SER A 305 19.98 -20.53 4.17
C SER A 305 19.21 -19.23 4.40
N TYR A 306 19.09 -18.42 3.36
CA TYR A 306 18.36 -17.16 3.37
C TYR A 306 17.14 -17.23 2.46
N ARG A 307 16.05 -16.60 2.89
CA ARG A 307 14.79 -16.50 2.15
C ARG A 307 14.33 -15.06 2.09
N TYR A 308 14.40 -14.51 0.89
CA TYR A 308 13.90 -13.19 0.54
C TYR A 308 12.53 -13.34 -0.15
N GLN A 309 11.54 -12.60 0.32
CA GLN A 309 10.23 -12.57 -0.33
C GLN A 309 10.27 -11.67 -1.57
N GLU A 310 9.26 -11.80 -2.42
CA GLU A 310 9.02 -10.82 -3.49
C GLU A 310 8.92 -9.41 -2.87
N HIS A 311 9.60 -8.46 -3.50
CA HIS A 311 9.74 -7.11 -2.96
C HIS A 311 9.87 -6.07 -4.08
N THR A 312 9.29 -4.89 -3.83
CA THR A 312 9.49 -3.70 -4.67
C THR A 312 10.13 -2.62 -3.83
N ALA A 313 11.43 -2.41 -4.02
CA ALA A 313 12.18 -1.38 -3.32
C ALA A 313 12.01 -0.02 -4.03
N LYS A 314 11.71 1.03 -3.26
CA LYS A 314 11.71 2.41 -3.74
C LYS A 314 12.99 3.09 -3.30
N LEU A 315 13.57 3.89 -4.19
CA LEU A 315 14.76 4.68 -3.88
C LEU A 315 14.40 5.86 -2.98
N ASN A 316 15.33 6.24 -2.12
CA ASN A 316 15.18 7.36 -1.19
C ASN A 316 16.43 8.24 -1.26
N PRO A 317 16.46 9.21 -2.20
CA PRO A 317 17.63 10.04 -2.41
C PRO A 317 17.87 10.99 -1.23
N ILE A 318 16.83 11.58 -0.65
CA ILE A 318 17.04 12.62 0.37
C ILE A 318 17.50 12.03 1.71
N GLY A 319 17.04 10.83 2.06
CA GLY A 319 17.41 10.14 3.29
C GLY A 319 18.59 9.16 3.16
N ASP A 320 19.23 9.07 1.99
CA ASP A 320 20.24 8.04 1.69
C ASP A 320 19.77 6.62 2.03
N GLY A 321 18.55 6.27 1.59
CA GLY A 321 17.92 5.02 1.99
C GLY A 321 18.73 3.78 1.60
N TYR A 322 18.80 2.85 2.54
CA TYR A 322 19.44 1.56 2.34
C TYR A 322 18.50 0.59 1.60
N ILE A 323 19.01 -0.08 0.58
CA ILE A 323 18.35 -1.22 -0.08
C ILE A 323 19.32 -2.39 -0.02
N SER A 324 18.88 -3.53 0.53
CA SER A 324 19.68 -4.76 0.50
C SER A 324 20.02 -5.12 -0.95
N PRO A 325 21.29 -5.46 -1.25
CA PRO A 325 21.67 -6.02 -2.54
C PRO A 325 20.73 -7.11 -3.08
N ALA A 326 20.17 -7.96 -2.22
CA ALA A 326 19.19 -8.97 -2.61
C ALA A 326 17.93 -8.35 -3.26
N HIS A 327 17.45 -7.21 -2.77
CA HIS A 327 16.28 -6.49 -3.32
C HIS A 327 16.63 -5.56 -4.49
N ALA A 328 17.92 -5.34 -4.75
CA ALA A 328 18.41 -4.48 -5.84
C ALA A 328 19.25 -5.26 -6.88
N ARG A 329 19.17 -6.59 -6.86
CA ARG A 329 19.99 -7.50 -7.68
C ARG A 329 19.76 -7.33 -9.18
N SER A 330 20.69 -7.85 -9.99
CA SER A 330 20.73 -7.62 -11.45
C SER A 330 19.48 -8.06 -12.23
N GLU A 331 18.69 -8.99 -11.69
CA GLU A 331 17.41 -9.42 -12.28
C GLU A 331 16.22 -8.51 -11.93
N ALA A 332 16.44 -7.44 -11.16
CA ALA A 332 15.39 -6.49 -10.81
C ALA A 332 14.81 -5.83 -12.07
N THR A 333 13.48 -5.76 -12.11
CA THR A 333 12.75 -5.00 -13.12
C THR A 333 12.58 -3.55 -12.66
N LEU A 334 12.97 -2.60 -13.50
CA LEU A 334 12.93 -1.17 -13.17
C LEU A 334 11.63 -0.54 -13.66
N LYS A 335 10.95 0.19 -12.77
CA LYS A 335 9.89 1.12 -13.13
C LYS A 335 10.37 2.54 -12.88
N MET A 336 10.27 3.39 -13.91
CA MET A 336 10.61 4.81 -13.85
C MET A 336 9.34 5.66 -13.87
N THR A 337 9.29 6.70 -13.03
CA THR A 337 8.25 7.73 -13.04
C THR A 337 8.91 9.09 -13.05
N LEU A 338 8.39 9.98 -13.91
CA LEU A 338 8.92 11.32 -14.11
C LEU A 338 7.85 12.35 -13.79
N LEU A 339 8.20 13.37 -13.00
CA LEU A 339 7.31 14.50 -12.73
C LEU A 339 8.10 15.80 -12.87
N ARG A 340 7.63 16.73 -13.72
CA ARG A 340 8.33 18.01 -13.95
C ARG A 340 8.23 18.91 -12.72
N GLU A 341 9.27 19.71 -12.48
CA GLU A 341 9.23 20.82 -11.54
C GLU A 341 8.21 21.90 -11.97
N GLY A 342 7.64 22.61 -11.00
CA GLY A 342 6.77 23.76 -11.25
C GLY A 342 5.28 23.41 -11.24
N LEU A 343 4.47 24.19 -11.95
CA LEU A 343 3.01 24.11 -11.92
C LEU A 343 2.50 22.89 -12.70
N LEU A 344 1.90 21.93 -12.00
CA LEU A 344 1.53 20.62 -12.56
C LEU A 344 0.29 20.65 -13.46
N PHE A 345 -0.53 21.70 -13.38
CA PHE A 345 -1.72 21.90 -14.21
C PHE A 345 -1.43 22.63 -15.54
N MET A 346 -0.20 23.07 -15.76
CA MET A 346 0.19 23.64 -17.06
C MET A 346 0.49 22.50 -18.06
N PRO A 347 0.06 22.63 -19.33
CA PRO A 347 0.34 21.62 -20.35
C PRO A 347 1.85 21.35 -20.44
N SER A 348 2.23 20.08 -20.41
CA SER A 348 3.61 19.67 -20.64
C SER A 348 4.02 20.08 -22.05
N GLY A 349 4.92 21.06 -22.15
CA GLY A 349 5.56 21.40 -23.41
C GLY A 349 6.36 20.20 -23.93
N ASN A 350 5.90 19.71 -25.09
CA ASN A 350 6.48 18.69 -25.99
C ASN A 350 6.52 17.24 -25.47
N THR A 351 5.78 16.36 -26.15
CA THR A 351 5.73 14.90 -25.92
C THR A 351 6.92 14.15 -26.53
N ASP A 352 7.78 14.83 -27.30
CA ASP A 352 8.92 14.24 -28.04
C ASP A 352 10.28 14.35 -27.31
N VAL A 353 10.28 14.56 -25.99
CA VAL A 353 11.52 14.63 -25.22
C VAL A 353 12.06 13.21 -24.97
N ARG A 354 13.26 12.93 -25.48
CA ARG A 354 13.99 11.69 -25.22
C ARG A 354 14.95 11.85 -24.05
N TYR A 355 15.15 10.77 -23.31
CA TYR A 355 16.02 10.74 -22.15
C TYR A 355 17.11 9.66 -22.22
N THR A 356 18.22 9.94 -21.57
CA THR A 356 19.28 8.97 -21.23
C THR A 356 19.25 8.74 -19.72
N LEU A 357 19.22 7.48 -19.30
CA LEU A 357 19.32 7.08 -17.89
C LEU A 357 20.64 6.33 -17.66
N LEU A 358 21.45 6.84 -16.74
CA LEU A 358 22.76 6.30 -16.36
C LEU A 358 22.73 5.93 -14.87
N CYS A 359 23.11 4.70 -14.52
CA CYS A 359 23.35 4.30 -13.14
C CYS A 359 24.84 4.10 -12.90
N VAL A 360 25.40 4.75 -11.88
CA VAL A 360 26.81 4.62 -11.50
C VAL A 360 26.99 4.45 -9.99
N ASP A 361 28.06 3.78 -9.57
CA ASP A 361 28.51 3.72 -8.18
C ASP A 361 29.60 4.77 -7.92
N ILE A 362 29.31 5.73 -7.05
CA ILE A 362 30.19 6.88 -6.74
C ILE A 362 31.02 6.70 -5.48
N SER A 363 30.88 5.56 -4.78
CA SER A 363 31.44 5.36 -3.44
C SER A 363 32.45 4.22 -3.38
N VAL A 364 33.01 3.80 -4.52
CA VAL A 364 33.99 2.71 -4.57
C VAL A 364 35.30 3.12 -3.88
N PRO A 365 35.79 2.36 -2.88
CA PRO A 365 36.96 2.76 -2.08
C PRO A 365 38.32 2.46 -2.71
N TYR A 366 38.35 1.82 -3.88
CA TYR A 366 39.58 1.42 -4.57
C TYR A 366 39.75 2.15 -5.91
N PRO A 367 40.83 2.91 -6.13
CA PRO A 367 41.05 3.64 -7.39
C PRO A 367 41.07 2.75 -8.65
N ALA A 368 41.39 1.45 -8.51
CA ALA A 368 41.35 0.47 -9.59
C ALA A 368 39.94 -0.04 -9.92
N ALA A 369 38.98 0.15 -9.01
CA ALA A 369 37.60 -0.27 -9.14
C ALA A 369 36.61 0.92 -9.18
N GLY A 370 37.05 2.16 -8.97
CA GLY A 370 36.21 3.36 -9.09
C GLY A 370 36.84 4.57 -8.43
N THR A 371 36.62 5.77 -8.99
CA THR A 371 36.89 7.04 -8.31
C THR A 371 35.68 7.96 -8.45
N PRO A 372 35.55 9.02 -7.62
CA PRO A 372 34.53 10.04 -7.83
C PRO A 372 34.54 10.69 -9.23
N ASP A 373 35.66 10.62 -9.95
CA ASP A 373 35.82 11.13 -11.32
C ASP A 373 35.53 10.07 -12.40
N LEU A 374 35.69 8.79 -12.06
CA LEU A 374 35.54 7.65 -12.95
C LEU A 374 34.76 6.55 -12.20
N PRO A 375 33.43 6.72 -12.03
CA PRO A 375 32.63 5.75 -11.30
C PRO A 375 32.37 4.47 -12.11
N LEU A 376 31.96 3.39 -11.43
CA LEU A 376 31.55 2.16 -12.12
C LEU A 376 30.18 2.33 -12.75
N MET A 377 30.06 2.00 -14.03
CA MET A 377 28.77 1.95 -14.71
C MET A 377 28.00 0.67 -14.37
N HIS A 378 26.80 0.83 -13.84
CA HIS A 378 25.84 -0.22 -13.52
C HIS A 378 24.75 -0.37 -14.57
N MET A 379 24.42 0.70 -15.29
CA MET A 379 23.39 0.70 -16.33
C MET A 379 23.55 1.91 -17.24
N LEU A 380 23.24 1.74 -18.52
CA LEU A 380 23.09 2.84 -19.47
C LEU A 380 22.00 2.52 -20.47
N VAL A 381 20.96 3.34 -20.48
CA VAL A 381 19.85 3.27 -21.44
C VAL A 381 19.68 4.64 -22.09
N THR A 382 19.59 4.68 -23.40
CA THR A 382 19.46 5.92 -24.19
C THR A 382 18.15 5.94 -24.97
N ASN A 383 17.79 7.08 -25.55
CA ASN A 383 16.61 7.23 -26.41
C ASN A 383 15.28 6.83 -25.75
N ILE A 384 15.19 6.92 -24.42
CA ILE A 384 13.97 6.61 -23.65
C ILE A 384 12.89 7.64 -23.99
N ASN A 385 11.71 7.16 -24.39
CA ASN A 385 10.55 7.98 -24.62
C ASN A 385 9.76 8.20 -23.32
N GLY A 386 9.74 9.45 -22.83
CA GLY A 386 9.05 9.80 -21.59
C GLY A 386 9.52 8.98 -20.38
N SER A 387 8.59 8.36 -19.67
CA SER A 387 8.88 7.51 -18.49
C SER A 387 9.02 6.02 -18.82
N ASP A 388 8.83 5.61 -20.08
CA ASP A 388 8.88 4.21 -20.47
C ASP A 388 10.34 3.78 -20.75
N ILE A 389 10.99 3.22 -19.72
CA ILE A 389 12.36 2.73 -19.82
C ILE A 389 12.53 1.67 -20.91
N THR A 390 11.48 0.91 -21.24
CA THR A 390 11.51 -0.20 -22.20
C THR A 390 11.52 0.27 -23.65
N SER A 391 11.16 1.53 -23.88
CA SER A 391 11.23 2.17 -25.20
C SER A 391 12.65 2.58 -25.60
N GLY A 392 13.59 2.63 -24.65
CA GLY A 392 14.96 3.07 -24.88
C GLY A 392 15.88 1.98 -25.43
N ASP A 393 16.97 2.41 -26.06
CA ASP A 393 18.07 1.56 -26.48
C ASP A 393 18.91 1.16 -25.26
N ILE A 394 18.86 -0.11 -24.90
CA ILE A 394 19.64 -0.68 -23.80
C ILE A 394 21.09 -0.85 -24.26
N ILE A 395 21.94 0.08 -23.87
CA ILE A 395 23.38 0.01 -24.13
C ILE A 395 24.07 -0.90 -23.11
N ARG A 396 23.65 -0.80 -21.85
CA ARG A 396 24.03 -1.73 -20.78
C ARG A 396 22.85 -1.99 -19.86
N SER A 397 22.46 -3.27 -19.78
CA SER A 397 21.45 -3.74 -18.83
C SER A 397 21.88 -3.46 -17.39
N TYR A 398 20.90 -3.27 -16.52
CA TYR A 398 21.12 -3.03 -15.10
C TYR A 398 21.91 -4.19 -14.47
N LEU A 399 22.96 -3.83 -13.74
CA LEU A 399 23.71 -4.71 -12.87
C LEU A 399 23.53 -4.21 -11.44
N GLY A 400 23.02 -5.07 -10.55
CA GLY A 400 22.73 -4.72 -9.17
C GLY A 400 23.97 -4.31 -8.36
N PRO A 401 23.84 -3.91 -7.09
CA PRO A 401 24.97 -3.68 -6.21
C PRO A 401 25.93 -4.88 -6.15
N ALA A 402 27.23 -4.60 -6.12
CA ALA A 402 28.28 -5.60 -5.86
C ALA A 402 29.43 -4.95 -5.05
N PRO A 403 29.14 -4.43 -3.84
CA PRO A 403 30.15 -3.79 -3.00
C PRO A 403 31.22 -4.82 -2.58
N PRO A 404 32.52 -4.50 -2.67
CA PRO A 404 33.59 -5.40 -2.25
C PRO A 404 33.84 -5.39 -0.74
N ASP A 405 33.20 -4.48 0.01
CA ASP A 405 33.41 -4.28 1.44
C ASP A 405 32.11 -3.92 2.18
N TYR A 406 32.23 -3.72 3.49
CA TYR A 406 31.11 -3.45 4.40
C TYR A 406 30.80 -1.96 4.55
N VAL A 407 31.36 -1.07 3.71
CA VAL A 407 31.01 0.35 3.68
C VAL A 407 29.77 0.54 2.81
N ASN A 408 28.95 1.56 3.11
CA ASN A 408 27.81 1.90 2.26
C ASN A 408 28.30 2.50 0.94
N HIS A 409 27.96 1.84 -0.17
CA HIS A 409 28.15 2.36 -1.52
C HIS A 409 26.91 3.11 -1.99
N THR A 410 27.07 4.25 -2.67
CA THR A 410 25.96 5.04 -3.21
C THR A 410 25.80 4.80 -4.70
N TYR A 411 24.67 4.20 -5.08
CA TYR A 411 24.30 3.93 -6.47
C TYR A 411 23.35 5.02 -6.95
N ILE A 412 23.85 5.87 -7.86
CA ILE A 412 23.13 7.04 -8.35
C ILE A 412 22.63 6.84 -9.78
N PHE A 413 21.34 7.12 -9.97
CA PHE A 413 20.69 7.20 -11.26
C PHE A 413 20.60 8.66 -11.67
N LEU A 414 21.10 8.96 -12.87
CA LEU A 414 21.17 10.28 -13.47
C LEU A 414 20.35 10.28 -14.75
N LEU A 415 19.37 11.17 -14.83
CA LEU A 415 18.48 11.34 -15.98
C LEU A 415 18.88 12.58 -16.76
N TYR A 416 19.21 12.39 -18.03
CA TYR A 416 19.59 13.46 -18.94
C TYR A 416 18.55 13.64 -20.04
N THR A 417 18.27 14.87 -20.45
CA THR A 417 17.55 15.14 -21.69
C THR A 417 18.47 15.07 -22.89
N GLN A 418 17.92 14.62 -24.02
CA GLN A 418 18.58 14.56 -25.30
C GLN A 418 18.09 15.66 -26.25
N THR A 419 19.02 16.24 -27.00
CA THR A 419 18.69 17.19 -28.08
C THR A 419 18.38 16.51 -29.42
N SER A 420 18.80 15.25 -29.58
CA SER A 420 18.50 14.41 -30.76
C SER A 420 18.60 12.92 -30.41
N THR A 421 18.14 12.03 -31.30
CA THR A 421 18.34 10.58 -31.17
C THR A 421 19.82 10.24 -31.24
N LEU A 422 20.32 9.46 -30.29
CA LEU A 422 21.69 8.98 -30.26
C LEU A 422 21.82 7.75 -31.17
N ASN A 423 22.15 7.99 -32.44
CA ASN A 423 22.35 6.93 -33.43
C ASN A 423 23.77 6.36 -33.29
N LYS A 424 23.91 5.27 -32.51
CA LYS A 424 25.17 4.56 -32.16
C LYS A 424 25.97 5.22 -31.04
N VAL A 425 25.76 4.72 -29.83
CA VAL A 425 26.61 5.02 -28.67
C VAL A 425 27.80 4.05 -28.68
N ASP A 426 28.96 4.52 -29.13
CA ASP A 426 30.22 3.77 -28.94
C ASP A 426 30.69 3.92 -27.49
N THR A 427 30.28 2.99 -26.62
CA THR A 427 30.68 3.03 -25.21
C THR A 427 32.17 2.89 -25.01
N GLN A 428 32.90 2.21 -25.91
CA GLN A 428 34.34 1.98 -25.76
C GLN A 428 35.14 3.28 -25.71
N SER A 429 34.67 4.31 -26.42
CA SER A 429 35.28 5.65 -26.41
C SER A 429 35.19 6.35 -25.04
N TYR A 430 34.34 5.87 -24.13
CA TYR A 430 34.08 6.46 -22.81
C TYR A 430 34.50 5.57 -21.62
N LEU A 431 34.94 4.34 -21.89
CA LEU A 431 35.56 3.46 -20.89
C LEU A 431 37.07 3.77 -20.78
N THR A 432 37.65 3.57 -19.61
CA THR A 432 39.12 3.63 -19.48
C THR A 432 39.77 2.37 -20.06
N GLN A 433 41.03 2.47 -20.51
CA GLN A 433 41.77 1.33 -21.06
C GLN A 433 41.83 0.18 -20.03
N GLY A 434 41.35 -0.99 -20.43
CA GLY A 434 41.38 -2.21 -19.61
C GLY A 434 40.14 -2.42 -18.78
N CYS A 435 38.97 -2.60 -19.42
CA CYS A 435 37.86 -3.27 -18.75
C CYS A 435 38.27 -4.72 -18.48
N SER A 436 38.98 -4.92 -17.36
CA SER A 436 39.54 -6.21 -16.98
C SER A 436 38.41 -7.14 -16.57
N ALA A 437 38.52 -8.41 -16.96
CA ALA A 437 37.53 -9.47 -16.68
C ALA A 437 37.22 -9.70 -15.18
N GLY A 438 37.94 -9.03 -14.25
CA GLY A 438 37.82 -9.23 -12.79
C GLY A 438 36.72 -8.46 -12.06
N ILE A 439 35.90 -7.63 -12.72
CA ILE A 439 34.81 -6.86 -12.06
C ILE A 439 33.44 -7.15 -12.69
N ASP A 440 33.06 -8.43 -12.86
CA ASP A 440 31.73 -8.86 -13.35
C ASP A 440 31.17 -8.06 -14.55
N GLY A 441 32.05 -7.73 -15.48
CA GLY A 441 31.72 -6.95 -16.68
C GLY A 441 31.45 -5.45 -16.45
N ARG A 442 31.64 -4.91 -15.24
CA ARG A 442 31.56 -3.47 -14.94
C ARG A 442 32.83 -2.77 -15.40
N CYS A 443 32.67 -1.56 -15.91
CA CYS A 443 33.80 -0.75 -16.35
C CYS A 443 33.72 0.64 -15.70
N LEU A 444 34.89 1.23 -15.45
CA LEU A 444 35.01 2.64 -15.12
C LEU A 444 34.50 3.46 -16.31
N PHE A 445 33.67 4.46 -16.02
CA PHE A 445 32.99 5.23 -17.05
C PHE A 445 33.26 6.72 -16.87
N ASN A 446 33.76 7.36 -17.92
CA ASN A 446 33.98 8.81 -17.92
C ASN A 446 32.67 9.53 -18.21
N VAL A 447 31.92 9.82 -17.14
CA VAL A 447 30.59 10.46 -17.21
C VAL A 447 30.68 11.83 -17.91
N THR A 448 31.63 12.68 -17.52
CA THR A 448 31.80 14.02 -18.11
C THR A 448 32.02 13.95 -19.62
N ARG A 449 32.97 13.12 -20.08
CA ARG A 449 33.26 12.97 -21.51
C ARG A 449 32.05 12.44 -22.30
N PHE A 450 31.29 11.52 -21.71
CA PHE A 450 30.08 10.99 -22.34
C PHE A 450 28.97 12.03 -22.46
N VAL A 451 28.71 12.77 -21.37
CA VAL A 451 27.70 13.83 -21.31
C VAL A 451 28.03 14.95 -22.29
N ASP A 452 29.28 15.40 -22.31
CA ASP A 452 29.76 16.45 -23.22
C ASP A 452 29.71 15.99 -24.69
N GLY A 453 30.25 14.80 -24.97
CA GLY A 453 30.30 14.23 -26.31
C GLY A 453 28.91 13.94 -26.91
N SER A 454 27.91 13.72 -26.04
CA SER A 454 26.54 13.43 -26.42
C SER A 454 25.59 14.63 -26.27
N ASN A 455 26.11 15.80 -25.88
CA ASN A 455 25.34 17.04 -25.64
C ASN A 455 24.10 16.82 -24.74
N LEU A 456 24.33 16.17 -23.60
CA LEU A 456 23.30 15.79 -22.63
C LEU A 456 23.16 16.85 -21.53
N LYS A 457 21.94 17.12 -21.09
CA LYS A 457 21.67 18.01 -19.94
C LYS A 457 21.06 17.22 -18.79
N LEU A 458 21.69 17.27 -17.61
CA LEU A 458 21.18 16.62 -16.40
C LEU A 458 19.88 17.32 -15.96
N VAL A 459 18.80 16.55 -15.79
CA VAL A 459 17.47 17.09 -15.43
C VAL A 459 16.82 16.38 -14.26
N GLY A 460 17.25 15.17 -13.90
CA GLY A 460 16.72 14.43 -12.75
C GLY A 460 17.76 13.48 -12.16
N SER A 461 17.59 13.12 -10.90
CA SER A 461 18.49 12.21 -10.20
C SER A 461 17.75 11.47 -9.08
N THR A 462 18.20 10.25 -8.76
CA THR A 462 17.77 9.51 -7.56
C THR A 462 18.84 8.49 -7.18
N TRP A 463 18.87 8.01 -5.94
CA TRP A 463 19.90 7.05 -5.50
C TRP A 463 19.45 6.23 -4.30
N PHE A 464 20.22 5.18 -4.01
CA PHE A 464 20.15 4.40 -2.79
C PHE A 464 21.56 4.01 -2.33
N GLN A 465 21.64 3.55 -1.08
CA GLN A 465 22.84 2.94 -0.54
C GLN A 465 22.71 1.43 -0.42
N ALA A 466 23.79 0.70 -0.67
CA ALA A 466 23.89 -0.72 -0.37
C ALA A 466 25.31 -1.06 0.11
N THR A 467 25.43 -2.07 0.95
CA THR A 467 26.70 -2.60 1.48
C THR A 467 26.71 -4.12 1.33
N THR A 468 27.85 -4.77 1.60
CA THR A 468 27.97 -6.23 1.56
C THR A 468 26.98 -6.89 2.54
N ASP A 469 26.11 -7.74 1.99
CA ASP A 469 25.18 -8.60 2.73
C ASP A 469 25.37 -10.08 2.36
N GLU A 470 24.51 -10.96 2.86
CA GLU A 470 24.51 -12.39 2.53
C GLU A 470 24.36 -12.69 1.04
N TYR A 471 23.61 -11.87 0.31
CA TYR A 471 23.41 -12.08 -1.11
C TYR A 471 24.71 -11.80 -1.87
N ILE A 472 25.42 -10.73 -1.50
CA ILE A 472 26.74 -10.43 -2.08
C ILE A 472 27.73 -11.58 -1.81
N ARG A 473 27.78 -12.09 -0.57
CA ARG A 473 28.65 -13.24 -0.24
C ARG A 473 28.31 -14.47 -1.08
N TYR A 474 27.02 -14.78 -1.25
CA TYR A 474 26.56 -15.84 -2.16
C TYR A 474 27.04 -15.61 -3.60
N THR A 475 26.92 -14.39 -4.13
CA THR A 475 27.36 -14.09 -5.50
C THR A 475 28.87 -14.24 -5.70
N TYR A 476 29.70 -13.79 -4.75
CA TYR A 476 31.17 -13.92 -4.84
C TYR A 476 31.62 -15.38 -4.77
N VAL A 477 31.05 -16.17 -3.85
CA VAL A 477 31.34 -17.61 -3.80
C VAL A 477 30.96 -18.30 -5.11
N ASN A 478 29.79 -18.00 -5.69
CA ASN A 478 29.37 -18.59 -6.97
C ASN A 478 30.21 -18.14 -8.17
N ARG A 479 30.83 -16.95 -8.09
CA ARG A 479 31.79 -16.47 -9.08
C ARG A 479 33.14 -17.19 -8.98
N GLY A 480 33.39 -17.90 -7.89
CA GLY A 480 34.62 -18.65 -7.63
C GLY A 480 35.61 -17.95 -6.70
N ASP A 481 35.19 -16.89 -6.00
CA ASP A 481 36.01 -16.29 -4.94
C ASP A 481 36.16 -17.28 -3.76
N ASP A 482 37.28 -17.21 -3.05
CA ASP A 482 37.59 -18.11 -1.93
C ASP A 482 36.56 -17.97 -0.80
N PRO A 483 35.77 -19.02 -0.48
CA PRO A 483 34.78 -18.98 0.57
C PRO A 483 35.35 -18.57 1.94
N ASP A 484 36.59 -18.96 2.27
CA ASP A 484 37.21 -18.61 3.55
C ASP A 484 37.53 -17.12 3.64
N SER A 485 37.82 -16.49 2.50
CA SER A 485 37.99 -15.04 2.42
C SER A 485 36.66 -14.30 2.50
N VAL A 486 35.64 -14.76 1.76
CA VAL A 486 34.33 -14.09 1.65
C VAL A 486 33.49 -14.23 2.93
N CYS A 487 33.54 -15.40 3.57
CA CYS A 487 32.75 -15.74 4.75
C CYS A 487 33.53 -15.59 6.08
N ASN A 488 34.69 -14.93 6.05
CA ASN A 488 35.51 -14.70 7.23
C ASN A 488 34.71 -13.99 8.34
N ASN A 489 34.81 -14.48 9.58
CA ASN A 489 34.09 -13.98 10.77
C ASN A 489 32.55 -14.08 10.72
N ILE A 490 31.96 -14.82 9.77
CA ILE A 490 30.53 -15.12 9.81
C ILE A 490 30.27 -16.24 10.82
N ASN A 491 29.38 -15.97 11.78
CA ASN A 491 29.02 -16.95 12.81
C ASN A 491 28.37 -18.19 12.17
N GLY A 492 28.87 -19.38 12.48
CA GLY A 492 28.36 -20.66 11.96
C GLY A 492 28.96 -21.12 10.62
N TYR A 493 29.85 -20.33 10.02
CA TYR A 493 30.57 -20.73 8.81
C TYR A 493 31.69 -21.76 9.08
N ALA A 494 31.85 -22.74 8.19
CA ALA A 494 33.04 -23.60 8.08
C ALA A 494 33.29 -24.00 6.61
N ASN A 495 34.50 -24.49 6.29
CA ASN A 495 34.85 -24.94 4.94
C ASN A 495 35.50 -26.35 4.96
N PRO A 496 34.88 -27.37 4.32
CA PRO A 496 33.56 -27.33 3.73
C PRO A 496 32.51 -26.98 4.80
N CYS A 497 31.39 -26.38 4.38
CA CYS A 497 30.29 -26.10 5.30
C CYS A 497 30.01 -27.33 6.15
N PRO A 498 29.81 -27.17 7.48
CA PRO A 498 29.35 -28.29 8.29
C PRO A 498 28.11 -28.77 7.57
N VAL A 499 28.07 -30.04 7.17
CA VAL A 499 26.96 -30.56 6.39
C VAL A 499 25.76 -30.59 7.32
N THR A 500 25.09 -29.45 7.44
CA THR A 500 23.73 -29.34 7.92
C THR A 500 22.92 -30.08 6.88
N ALA A 501 22.11 -31.04 7.35
CA ALA A 501 21.29 -31.90 6.52
C ALA A 501 20.69 -31.11 5.36
N SER A 502 20.95 -31.52 4.12
CA SER A 502 20.21 -31.00 2.96
C SER A 502 18.72 -31.17 3.28
N ASN A 503 18.00 -30.06 3.42
CA ASN A 503 16.55 -30.09 3.52
C ASN A 503 15.93 -30.45 2.15
N ASP A 504 16.70 -30.46 1.06
CA ASP A 504 16.24 -30.96 -0.23
C ASP A 504 16.39 -32.48 -0.31
N CYS A 505 15.26 -33.16 -0.39
CA CYS A 505 15.14 -34.61 -0.53
C CYS A 505 14.60 -35.02 -1.90
N SER A 506 14.79 -34.18 -2.93
CA SER A 506 14.46 -34.49 -4.31
C SER A 506 15.12 -35.78 -4.80
N PRO A 507 14.55 -36.48 -5.80
CA PRO A 507 15.12 -37.69 -6.38
C PRO A 507 16.56 -37.53 -6.89
N ALA A 508 16.95 -36.31 -7.29
CA ALA A 508 18.30 -35.97 -7.70
C ALA A 508 19.31 -36.05 -6.53
N ASN A 509 18.89 -35.64 -5.33
CA ASN A 509 19.74 -35.49 -4.15
C ASN A 509 19.64 -36.66 -3.17
N ILE A 510 18.54 -37.44 -3.22
CA ILE A 510 18.29 -38.57 -2.33
C ILE A 510 19.38 -39.65 -2.41
N LYS A 511 20.02 -39.83 -3.57
CA LYS A 511 21.07 -40.87 -3.77
C LYS A 511 22.27 -40.69 -2.84
N ASN A 512 22.60 -39.45 -2.50
CA ASN A 512 23.77 -39.11 -1.67
C ASN A 512 23.40 -38.72 -0.24
N ALA A 513 22.11 -38.44 0.03
CA ALA A 513 21.63 -37.91 1.30
C ALA A 513 20.50 -38.74 1.95
N LEU A 514 20.24 -39.97 1.48
CA LEU A 514 19.10 -40.79 1.90
C LEU A 514 18.96 -40.84 3.43
N ARG A 515 20.03 -41.17 4.17
CA ARG A 515 19.96 -41.30 5.63
C ARG A 515 19.54 -39.98 6.31
N TYR A 516 20.08 -38.86 5.85
CA TYR A 516 19.75 -37.53 6.36
C TYR A 516 18.30 -37.16 6.07
N CYS A 517 17.81 -37.45 4.87
CA CYS A 517 16.42 -37.23 4.51
C CYS A 517 15.47 -38.05 5.39
N LEU A 518 15.77 -39.33 5.63
CA LEU A 518 14.95 -40.18 6.49
C LEU A 518 14.97 -39.71 7.95
N ASP A 519 16.13 -39.33 8.48
CA ASP A 519 16.25 -38.83 9.85
C ASP A 519 15.57 -37.45 10.01
N GLY A 520 15.70 -36.56 9.03
CA GLY A 520 15.04 -35.25 9.02
C GLY A 520 13.51 -35.35 8.93
N ILE A 521 13.00 -36.19 8.02
CA ILE A 521 11.56 -36.46 7.89
C ILE A 521 11.01 -37.00 9.21
N TRP A 522 11.69 -37.99 9.79
CA TRP A 522 11.30 -38.59 11.06
C TRP A 522 11.34 -37.59 12.22
N HIS A 523 12.38 -36.75 12.29
CA HIS A 523 12.52 -35.73 13.31
C HIS A 523 11.42 -34.68 13.21
N LYS A 524 11.17 -34.13 12.01
CA LYS A 524 10.11 -33.14 11.78
C LYS A 524 8.71 -33.70 12.05
N ALA A 525 8.47 -34.98 11.75
CA ALA A 525 7.20 -35.63 12.09
C ALA A 525 7.00 -35.82 13.61
N ASN A 526 8.09 -35.93 14.39
CA ASN A 526 8.08 -36.02 15.85
C ASN A 526 8.10 -34.66 16.56
N ASP A 527 8.51 -33.60 15.88
CA ASP A 527 8.62 -32.27 16.46
C ASP A 527 7.23 -31.66 16.68
N LYS A 528 6.94 -31.34 17.95
CA LYS A 528 5.69 -30.68 18.36
C LYS A 528 5.65 -29.22 17.91
N SER A 529 6.74 -28.61 17.49
CA SER A 529 6.76 -27.23 17.00
C SER A 529 6.64 -27.11 15.48
N ALA A 530 6.79 -28.22 14.75
CA ALA A 530 6.83 -28.22 13.29
C ALA A 530 5.50 -27.88 12.60
N PHE A 531 4.37 -27.98 13.31
CA PHE A 531 3.03 -27.75 12.78
C PHE A 531 2.19 -26.89 13.72
N TRP A 532 1.26 -26.09 13.18
CA TRP A 532 0.49 -25.12 13.96
C TRP A 532 -0.34 -25.75 15.09
N TYR A 533 -0.79 -26.99 14.91
CA TYR A 533 -1.58 -27.73 15.90
C TYR A 533 -0.75 -28.35 17.03
N GLY A 534 0.56 -28.09 17.05
CA GLY A 534 1.48 -28.49 18.08
C GLY A 534 1.69 -27.39 19.13
N SER A 535 2.93 -26.94 19.37
CA SER A 535 3.27 -25.93 20.39
C SER A 535 2.57 -24.59 20.16
N ASN A 536 2.29 -24.26 18.90
CA ASN A 536 1.62 -23.01 18.52
C ASN A 536 0.11 -23.05 18.79
N TRP A 537 -0.48 -24.23 18.98
CA TRP A 537 -1.92 -24.38 19.18
C TRP A 537 -2.41 -23.60 20.41
N ALA A 538 -1.64 -23.63 21.50
CA ALA A 538 -1.94 -22.88 22.72
C ALA A 538 -2.09 -21.36 22.46
N SER A 539 -1.17 -20.79 21.67
CA SER A 539 -1.20 -19.36 21.32
C SER A 539 -2.34 -19.00 20.37
N ILE A 540 -2.72 -19.94 19.48
CA ILE A 540 -3.73 -19.72 18.43
C ILE A 540 -5.15 -19.94 18.97
N CYS A 541 -5.33 -20.95 19.83
CA CYS A 541 -6.62 -21.42 20.31
C CYS A 541 -6.84 -21.15 21.80
N GLY A 542 -5.88 -20.55 22.51
CA GLY A 542 -6.02 -20.17 23.93
C GLY A 542 -6.27 -21.35 24.87
N TYR A 543 -5.70 -22.53 24.57
CA TYR A 543 -6.00 -23.81 25.23
C TYR A 543 -7.48 -24.23 25.19
N ASN A 544 -8.28 -23.58 24.34
CA ASN A 544 -9.70 -23.85 24.22
C ASN A 544 -9.96 -24.55 22.88
N PRO A 545 -10.26 -25.86 22.87
CA PRO A 545 -10.58 -26.58 21.64
C PRO A 545 -11.85 -26.04 20.96
N PHE A 546 -12.70 -25.31 21.68
CA PHE A 546 -13.91 -24.69 21.17
C PHE A 546 -13.73 -23.22 20.74
N ALA A 547 -12.51 -22.68 20.78
CA ALA A 547 -12.25 -21.28 20.41
C ALA A 547 -12.60 -20.96 18.95
N ALA A 548 -12.42 -21.93 18.06
CA ALA A 548 -12.79 -21.83 16.65
C ALA A 548 -13.02 -23.23 16.06
N PRO A 549 -13.74 -23.36 14.92
CA PRO A 549 -13.99 -24.67 14.28
C PRO A 549 -12.73 -25.48 13.93
N TYR A 550 -11.59 -24.81 13.68
CA TYR A 550 -10.33 -25.49 13.44
C TYR A 550 -9.59 -25.88 14.75
N CYS A 551 -9.98 -25.36 15.92
CA CYS A 551 -9.30 -25.67 17.19
C CYS A 551 -9.71 -27.04 17.78
N THR A 552 -10.83 -27.63 17.35
CA THR A 552 -11.40 -28.89 17.87
C THR A 552 -10.65 -30.15 17.44
N VAL A 553 -9.57 -30.02 16.67
CA VAL A 553 -8.85 -31.13 16.02
C VAL A 553 -7.88 -31.89 16.96
N ILE A 554 -8.08 -31.91 18.28
CA ILE A 554 -7.15 -32.54 19.25
C ILE A 554 -7.88 -33.62 20.07
N GLN A 555 -7.30 -34.82 20.14
CA GLN A 555 -7.73 -35.91 21.03
C GLN A 555 -7.39 -35.56 22.50
N GLN A 556 -8.27 -35.89 23.46
CA GLN A 556 -7.98 -35.64 24.87
C GLN A 556 -6.84 -36.53 25.42
N PRO A 557 -6.00 -36.04 26.33
CA PRO A 557 -5.93 -34.66 26.87
C PRO A 557 -5.42 -33.62 25.87
N TYR A 558 -5.99 -32.42 25.89
CA TYR A 558 -5.67 -31.31 24.99
C TYR A 558 -4.24 -30.77 25.21
N THR A 559 -3.27 -31.40 24.56
CA THR A 559 -1.85 -31.05 24.66
C THR A 559 -1.25 -30.84 23.27
N PRO A 560 -0.10 -30.16 23.14
CA PRO A 560 0.61 -30.08 21.87
C PRO A 560 0.96 -31.46 21.28
N HIS A 561 0.50 -31.72 20.06
CA HIS A 561 0.73 -32.96 19.31
C HIS A 561 1.73 -32.75 18.17
N SER A 562 2.66 -33.69 17.99
CA SER A 562 3.42 -33.83 16.74
C SER A 562 2.57 -34.48 15.65
N LEU A 563 3.09 -34.57 14.42
CA LEU A 563 2.41 -35.31 13.35
C LEU A 563 2.21 -36.78 13.74
N LEU A 564 3.22 -37.42 14.33
CA LEU A 564 3.11 -38.81 14.76
C LEU A 564 2.15 -39.01 15.94
N ASN A 565 2.05 -38.05 16.86
CA ASN A 565 1.02 -38.12 17.92
C ASN A 565 -0.40 -38.15 17.34
N ARG A 566 -0.64 -37.49 16.20
CA ARG A 566 -1.95 -37.53 15.51
C ARG A 566 -2.21 -38.84 14.79
N VAL A 567 -1.15 -39.51 14.33
CA VAL A 567 -1.24 -40.79 13.60
C VAL A 567 -1.35 -41.98 14.55
N TYR A 568 -0.59 -42.00 15.63
CA TYR A 568 -0.45 -43.17 16.52
C TYR A 568 -1.04 -42.98 17.92
N GLY A 569 -1.57 -41.78 18.21
CA GLY A 569 -2.07 -41.42 19.51
C GLY A 569 -0.98 -40.94 20.49
N LEU A 570 -1.42 -40.57 21.69
CA LEU A 570 -0.57 -39.95 22.72
C LEU A 570 0.42 -40.91 23.40
N ASN A 571 0.14 -42.22 23.38
CA ASN A 571 1.01 -43.24 23.95
C ASN A 571 2.09 -43.73 22.98
N TRP A 572 2.19 -43.10 21.80
CA TRP A 572 3.24 -43.40 20.83
C TRP A 572 4.63 -43.11 21.39
N ASN A 573 5.48 -44.13 21.43
CA ASN A 573 6.84 -44.04 21.97
C ASN A 573 7.86 -44.84 21.14
N LEU A 574 7.83 -44.66 19.82
CA LEU A 574 8.88 -45.16 18.96
C LEU A 574 10.07 -44.19 18.97
N THR A 575 11.11 -44.57 19.69
CA THR A 575 12.35 -43.79 19.84
C THR A 575 13.32 -44.00 18.69
N VAL A 576 13.15 -45.06 17.90
CA VAL A 576 14.01 -45.43 16.77
C VAL A 576 13.30 -45.12 15.46
N ASN A 577 14.01 -44.45 14.53
CA ASN A 577 13.52 -44.16 13.18
C ASN A 577 13.30 -45.45 12.37
N PRO A 578 12.04 -45.83 12.03
CA PRO A 578 11.73 -47.05 11.28
C PRO A 578 11.86 -46.87 9.76
N LEU A 579 12.08 -45.64 9.28
CA LEU A 579 12.16 -45.33 7.86
C LEU A 579 13.43 -45.95 7.26
N LYS A 580 13.25 -46.72 6.17
CA LYS A 580 14.32 -47.44 5.45
C LYS A 580 14.57 -46.88 4.05
N GLN A 581 13.59 -46.19 3.48
CA GLN A 581 13.65 -45.66 2.12
C GLN A 581 12.78 -44.42 1.95
N TYR A 582 13.04 -43.66 0.89
CA TYR A 582 12.26 -42.47 0.56
C TYR A 582 10.99 -42.82 -0.20
N LEU A 583 9.90 -42.11 0.09
CA LEU A 583 8.61 -42.25 -0.59
C LEU A 583 8.42 -41.05 -1.52
N ASP A 584 8.54 -41.29 -2.82
CA ASP A 584 8.30 -40.25 -3.82
C ASP A 584 6.79 -40.14 -4.09
N VAL A 585 6.28 -38.91 -4.00
CA VAL A 585 4.87 -38.59 -4.21
C VAL A 585 4.81 -37.39 -5.16
N THR A 586 4.33 -37.65 -6.38
CA THR A 586 4.28 -36.69 -7.47
C THR A 586 2.83 -36.44 -7.90
N TYR A 587 2.43 -35.18 -7.96
CA TYR A 587 1.13 -34.75 -8.46
C TYR A 587 1.22 -34.17 -9.87
N GLN A 588 0.15 -34.37 -10.63
CA GLN A 588 -0.15 -33.65 -11.85
C GLN A 588 -1.39 -32.79 -11.60
N THR A 589 -1.23 -31.46 -11.67
CA THR A 589 -2.33 -30.52 -11.49
C THR A 589 -3.39 -30.73 -12.57
N PRO A 590 -4.65 -30.94 -12.21
CA PRO A 590 -5.72 -31.07 -13.18
C PRO A 590 -6.10 -29.72 -13.79
N THR A 591 -6.35 -29.73 -15.10
CA THR A 591 -6.97 -28.61 -15.82
C THR A 591 -8.49 -28.68 -15.75
N GLY A 592 -9.14 -27.55 -16.01
CA GLY A 592 -10.59 -27.43 -16.07
C GLY A 592 -11.15 -26.25 -15.29
N THR A 593 -12.47 -26.20 -15.19
CA THR A 593 -13.20 -25.11 -14.52
C THR A 593 -14.02 -25.64 -13.35
N TYR A 594 -14.15 -24.85 -12.29
CA TYR A 594 -15.05 -25.17 -11.18
C TYR A 594 -15.69 -23.90 -10.57
N PRO A 595 -16.98 -23.95 -10.22
CA PRO A 595 -17.63 -22.85 -9.51
C PRO A 595 -17.23 -22.87 -8.02
N SER A 596 -17.04 -21.70 -7.43
CA SER A 596 -16.89 -21.55 -5.98
C SER A 596 -17.19 -20.12 -5.51
N CYS A 597 -18.00 -19.97 -4.46
CA CYS A 597 -18.29 -18.71 -3.78
C CYS A 597 -18.65 -17.56 -4.73
N GLY A 598 -19.54 -17.83 -5.70
CA GLY A 598 -19.97 -16.84 -6.71
C GLY A 598 -19.01 -16.62 -7.88
N ASN A 599 -17.85 -17.28 -7.91
CA ASN A 599 -16.86 -17.20 -8.99
C ASN A 599 -16.77 -18.51 -9.78
N THR A 600 -16.24 -18.45 -11.01
CA THR A 600 -15.79 -19.63 -11.77
C THR A 600 -14.27 -19.58 -11.91
N TYR A 601 -13.59 -20.55 -11.30
CA TYR A 601 -12.14 -20.68 -11.37
C TYR A 601 -11.77 -21.55 -12.57
N THR A 602 -10.74 -21.13 -13.30
CA THR A 602 -10.23 -21.85 -14.48
C THR A 602 -8.75 -22.15 -14.28
N VAL A 603 -8.37 -23.43 -14.42
CA VAL A 603 -6.99 -23.88 -14.44
C VAL A 603 -6.66 -24.36 -15.85
N THR A 604 -5.83 -23.58 -16.57
CA THR A 604 -5.51 -23.79 -17.98
C THR A 604 -4.27 -24.65 -18.20
N GLU A 605 -3.35 -24.69 -17.23
CA GLU A 605 -2.09 -25.41 -17.33
C GLU A 605 -2.03 -26.58 -16.35
N SER A 606 -1.59 -27.74 -16.83
CA SER A 606 -1.22 -28.86 -15.99
C SER A 606 0.24 -28.74 -15.60
N LYS A 607 0.54 -28.85 -14.30
CA LYS A 607 1.89 -28.76 -13.75
C LYS A 607 2.19 -30.01 -12.94
N THR A 608 3.42 -30.50 -13.09
CA THR A 608 3.94 -31.59 -12.27
C THR A 608 4.66 -31.02 -11.05
N PHE A 609 4.40 -31.55 -9.86
CA PHE A 609 5.17 -31.20 -8.68
C PHE A 609 5.31 -32.37 -7.72
N GLU A 610 6.45 -32.40 -7.03
CA GLU A 610 6.81 -33.42 -6.05
C GLU A 610 6.57 -32.92 -4.63
N LEU A 611 6.18 -33.81 -3.72
CA LEU A 611 6.11 -33.48 -2.31
C LEU A 611 7.49 -33.54 -1.65
N GLN A 612 7.89 -32.42 -1.05
CA GLN A 612 9.13 -32.27 -0.29
C GLN A 612 8.82 -32.00 1.19
N PRO A 613 8.90 -33.01 2.09
CA PRO A 613 8.56 -32.87 3.51
C PRO A 613 9.39 -31.83 4.28
N LEU A 614 10.65 -31.66 3.89
CA LEU A 614 11.58 -30.74 4.56
C LEU A 614 11.55 -29.32 3.95
N LEU A 615 11.07 -29.18 2.71
CA LEU A 615 10.86 -27.90 2.00
C LEU A 615 9.39 -27.67 1.65
N SER A 616 8.48 -28.06 2.54
CA SER A 616 7.04 -28.09 2.24
C SER A 616 6.53 -26.73 1.78
N ARG A 617 5.91 -26.71 0.59
CA ARG A 617 5.13 -25.58 0.10
C ARG A 617 3.65 -25.74 0.46
N ASN A 618 2.95 -24.62 0.50
CA ASN A 618 1.49 -24.63 0.57
C ASN A 618 0.93 -25.12 -0.77
N ILE A 619 0.03 -26.10 -0.71
CA ILE A 619 -0.59 -26.70 -1.89
C ILE A 619 -2.10 -26.45 -1.81
N HIS A 620 -2.68 -25.91 -2.88
CA HIS A 620 -4.13 -25.76 -2.95
C HIS A 620 -4.77 -27.13 -3.23
N PRO A 621 -5.83 -27.50 -2.49
CA PRO A 621 -6.52 -28.78 -2.67
C PRO A 621 -6.91 -29.15 -4.11
N TRP A 622 -7.26 -28.19 -4.96
CA TRP A 622 -7.46 -28.45 -6.40
C TRP A 622 -6.21 -29.03 -7.08
N GLU A 623 -5.01 -28.51 -6.78
CA GLU A 623 -3.74 -28.95 -7.37
C GLU A 623 -3.47 -30.44 -7.11
N ALA A 624 -3.93 -30.92 -5.95
CA ALA A 624 -3.72 -32.29 -5.47
C ALA A 624 -5.01 -33.13 -5.49
N ARG A 625 -6.09 -32.71 -6.18
CA ARG A 625 -7.38 -33.42 -6.10
C ARG A 625 -7.36 -34.82 -6.73
N ASN A 626 -6.45 -35.06 -7.68
CA ASN A 626 -6.29 -36.35 -8.35
C ASN A 626 -5.30 -37.23 -7.58
N ILE A 627 -5.47 -38.55 -7.68
CA ILE A 627 -4.52 -39.49 -7.08
C ILE A 627 -3.08 -39.20 -7.57
N PRO A 628 -2.10 -39.05 -6.66
CA PRO A 628 -0.71 -38.84 -7.07
C PRO A 628 -0.10 -40.13 -7.61
N THR A 629 0.99 -39.98 -8.35
CA THR A 629 1.93 -41.08 -8.58
C THR A 629 2.75 -41.26 -7.31
N VAL A 630 2.79 -42.47 -6.76
CA VAL A 630 3.56 -42.78 -5.55
C VAL A 630 4.50 -43.94 -5.86
N THR A 631 5.80 -43.74 -5.63
CA THR A 631 6.84 -44.72 -5.98
C THR A 631 7.86 -44.90 -4.86
N TRP A 632 8.37 -46.13 -4.75
CA TRP A 632 9.42 -46.52 -3.81
C TRP A 632 10.28 -47.64 -4.41
N THR A 633 11.29 -48.10 -3.66
CA THR A 633 12.11 -49.26 -4.00
C THR A 633 11.45 -50.53 -3.46
N ALA A 634 10.67 -51.20 -4.32
CA ALA A 634 10.00 -52.44 -3.97
C ALA A 634 10.94 -53.65 -4.02
N LEU A 635 10.84 -54.54 -3.03
CA LEU A 635 11.57 -55.80 -2.97
C LEU A 635 10.81 -56.90 -3.73
N PRO A 636 11.53 -57.84 -4.38
CA PRO A 636 10.89 -58.98 -5.06
C PRO A 636 10.01 -59.80 -4.10
N ASN A 637 8.83 -60.20 -4.56
CA ASN A 637 7.87 -61.04 -3.83
C ASN A 637 7.36 -60.46 -2.49
N LYS A 638 7.50 -59.15 -2.27
CA LYS A 638 6.93 -58.44 -1.12
C LYS A 638 5.66 -57.69 -1.54
N LEU A 639 4.70 -57.66 -0.61
CA LEU A 639 3.48 -56.87 -0.73
C LEU A 639 3.57 -55.64 0.18
N TYR A 640 2.89 -54.56 -0.20
CA TYR A 640 2.92 -53.30 0.52
C TYR A 640 1.51 -52.77 0.78
N THR A 641 1.39 -52.01 1.88
CA THR A 641 0.22 -51.19 2.19
C THR A 641 0.59 -49.73 2.08
N LEU A 642 -0.17 -48.96 1.31
CA LEU A 642 -0.11 -47.49 1.26
C LEU A 642 -1.30 -46.92 2.02
N TYR A 643 -1.01 -46.17 3.08
CA TYR A 643 -2.01 -45.50 3.91
C TYR A 643 -1.82 -43.99 3.80
N ILE A 644 -2.83 -43.30 3.27
CA ILE A 644 -2.94 -41.85 3.23
C ILE A 644 -3.93 -41.42 4.31
N PHE A 645 -3.49 -40.63 5.27
CA PHE A 645 -4.28 -40.28 6.45
C PHE A 645 -4.42 -38.76 6.60
N ASP A 646 -5.65 -38.30 6.80
CA ASP A 646 -5.98 -36.89 7.07
C ASP A 646 -5.81 -36.64 8.57
N THR A 647 -4.75 -35.90 8.93
CA THR A 647 -4.41 -35.67 10.35
C THR A 647 -5.23 -34.57 11.01
N GLY A 648 -5.99 -33.80 10.24
CA GLY A 648 -6.93 -32.80 10.75
C GLY A 648 -8.29 -33.41 11.09
N SER A 649 -8.77 -34.32 10.24
CA SER A 649 -10.10 -34.93 10.37
C SER A 649 -10.07 -36.34 11.00
N PHE A 650 -8.88 -36.92 11.18
CA PHE A 650 -8.66 -38.28 11.71
C PHE A 650 -9.37 -39.38 10.92
N ILE A 651 -9.30 -39.32 9.59
CA ILE A 651 -9.91 -40.29 8.69
C ILE A 651 -8.91 -40.82 7.67
N ALA A 652 -9.14 -42.06 7.19
CA ALA A 652 -8.44 -42.56 6.01
C ALA A 652 -8.82 -41.73 4.79
N HIS A 653 -7.80 -41.18 4.14
CA HIS A 653 -7.91 -40.43 2.90
C HIS A 653 -7.64 -41.31 1.66
N GLY A 654 -6.97 -42.43 1.87
CA GLY A 654 -6.73 -43.48 0.89
C GLY A 654 -6.07 -44.67 1.57
N LEU A 655 -6.50 -45.89 1.25
CA LEU A 655 -5.96 -47.11 1.83
C LEU A 655 -5.92 -48.21 0.77
N TYR A 656 -4.71 -48.60 0.39
CA TYR A 656 -4.43 -49.61 -0.63
C TYR A 656 -3.61 -50.72 0.00
N ILE A 657 -4.11 -51.95 -0.04
CA ILE A 657 -3.44 -53.12 0.50
C ILE A 657 -3.02 -54.06 -0.63
N ASN A 658 -2.13 -54.99 -0.31
CA ASN A 658 -1.65 -56.03 -1.21
C ASN A 658 -1.01 -55.47 -2.50
N ILE A 659 -0.36 -54.29 -2.40
CA ILE A 659 0.29 -53.67 -3.55
C ILE A 659 1.51 -54.51 -3.93
N ASN A 660 1.54 -54.96 -5.18
CA ASN A 660 2.69 -55.65 -5.75
C ASN A 660 3.57 -54.64 -6.50
N GLN A 661 4.87 -54.63 -6.20
CA GLN A 661 5.80 -53.62 -6.73
C GLN A 661 5.29 -52.19 -6.44
N ASN A 662 5.18 -51.34 -7.46
CA ASN A 662 4.65 -49.97 -7.35
C ASN A 662 3.26 -49.81 -7.99
N ASP A 663 2.56 -50.93 -8.24
CA ASP A 663 1.29 -50.93 -8.99
C ASP A 663 0.09 -50.64 -8.09
N ILE A 664 -0.06 -49.37 -7.71
CA ILE A 664 -1.18 -48.89 -6.90
C ILE A 664 -2.50 -48.97 -7.69
N GLN A 665 -2.47 -48.82 -9.00
CA GLN A 665 -3.68 -48.78 -9.83
C GLN A 665 -4.43 -50.12 -9.82
N ASN A 666 -3.70 -51.24 -9.77
CA ASN A 666 -4.27 -52.59 -9.69
C ASN A 666 -4.30 -53.16 -8.26
N ALA A 667 -3.91 -52.38 -7.25
CA ALA A 667 -3.96 -52.81 -5.86
C ALA A 667 -5.39 -52.91 -5.33
N GLU A 668 -5.56 -53.64 -4.22
CA GLU A 668 -6.84 -53.73 -3.54
C GLU A 668 -7.10 -52.44 -2.75
N ALA A 669 -7.92 -51.56 -3.32
CA ALA A 669 -8.32 -50.30 -2.70
C ALA A 669 -9.47 -50.52 -1.71
N ILE A 670 -9.19 -50.33 -0.42
CA ILE A 670 -10.22 -50.34 0.63
C ILE A 670 -10.90 -48.97 0.71
N VAL A 671 -10.08 -47.90 0.65
CA VAL A 671 -10.53 -46.51 0.57
C VAL A 671 -9.84 -45.85 -0.63
N HIS A 672 -10.62 -45.38 -1.58
CA HIS A 672 -10.09 -44.65 -2.73
C HIS A 672 -9.66 -43.24 -2.33
N TYR A 673 -8.56 -42.78 -2.94
CA TYR A 673 -8.12 -41.40 -2.79
C TYR A 673 -9.16 -40.44 -3.34
N HIS A 674 -9.60 -39.47 -2.53
CA HIS A 674 -10.67 -38.53 -2.90
C HIS A 674 -10.22 -37.05 -2.91
N GLY A 675 -8.91 -36.81 -2.85
CA GLY A 675 -8.28 -35.48 -2.92
C GLY A 675 -8.45 -34.67 -1.64
N PRO A 676 -7.43 -33.91 -1.20
CA PRO A 676 -7.47 -33.15 0.04
C PRO A 676 -8.66 -32.20 0.04
N LYS A 677 -9.14 -31.85 1.23
CA LYS A 677 -10.15 -30.81 1.43
C LYS A 677 -9.77 -30.00 2.66
N ASN A 678 -9.57 -28.70 2.50
CA ASN A 678 -9.31 -27.82 3.63
C ASN A 678 -10.14 -26.53 3.51
N PRO A 679 -11.28 -26.42 4.22
CA PRO A 679 -12.08 -25.20 4.20
C PRO A 679 -11.54 -24.16 5.20
N THR A 680 -10.61 -24.52 6.08
CA THR A 680 -10.21 -23.69 7.22
C THR A 680 -9.12 -22.69 6.85
N VAL A 681 -8.96 -21.65 7.66
CA VAL A 681 -7.91 -20.61 7.48
C VAL A 681 -6.51 -21.11 7.84
N ARG A 682 -6.37 -22.30 8.43
CA ARG A 682 -5.09 -22.94 8.79
C ARG A 682 -4.82 -24.10 7.85
N GLU A 683 -3.56 -24.45 7.67
CA GLU A 683 -3.14 -25.58 6.85
C GLU A 683 -3.56 -26.94 7.46
N ASN A 684 -3.85 -27.93 6.62
CA ASN A 684 -4.11 -29.31 7.04
C ASN A 684 -3.05 -30.25 6.44
N VAL A 685 -2.67 -31.29 7.17
CA VAL A 685 -1.59 -32.22 6.75
C VAL A 685 -2.16 -33.60 6.44
N TYR A 686 -1.85 -34.09 5.24
CA TYR A 686 -2.16 -35.43 4.77
C TYR A 686 -0.87 -36.25 4.71
N VAL A 687 -0.76 -37.28 5.53
CA VAL A 687 0.46 -38.10 5.60
C VAL A 687 0.32 -39.33 4.73
N PHE A 688 1.37 -39.63 3.96
CA PHE A 688 1.54 -40.83 3.16
C PHE A 688 2.48 -41.76 3.92
N MET A 689 2.03 -42.98 4.20
CA MET A 689 2.80 -43.97 4.94
C MET A 689 2.81 -45.28 4.17
N LEU A 690 4.01 -45.80 3.94
CA LEU A 690 4.22 -47.09 3.28
C LEU A 690 4.64 -48.13 4.30
N PHE A 691 4.00 -49.30 4.26
CA PHE A 691 4.30 -50.43 5.13
C PHE A 691 4.63 -51.67 4.31
N GLU A 692 5.62 -52.45 4.74
CA GLU A 692 5.89 -53.78 4.21
C GLU A 692 4.92 -54.78 4.86
N GLN A 693 4.27 -55.62 4.06
CA GLN A 693 3.40 -56.68 4.58
C GLN A 693 4.18 -57.97 4.82
N ASN A 694 3.90 -58.61 5.95
CA ASN A 694 4.40 -59.96 6.24
C ASN A 694 3.71 -61.01 5.37
N ASN A 695 2.40 -60.88 5.18
CA ASN A 695 1.54 -61.79 4.42
C ASN A 695 0.55 -61.00 3.56
N LYS A 696 -0.12 -61.69 2.61
CA LYS A 696 -1.27 -61.11 1.92
C LYS A 696 -2.38 -60.83 2.94
N ILE A 697 -2.83 -59.59 3.02
CA ILE A 697 -3.89 -59.16 3.93
C ILE A 697 -5.23 -59.57 3.32
N VAL A 698 -6.11 -60.14 4.13
CA VAL A 698 -7.50 -60.43 3.76
C VAL A 698 -8.39 -59.90 4.87
N LEU A 699 -9.12 -58.83 4.60
CA LEU A 699 -9.98 -58.21 5.59
C LEU A 699 -11.27 -59.01 5.81
N THR A 700 -11.71 -59.07 7.06
CA THR A 700 -13.06 -59.53 7.38
C THR A 700 -14.11 -58.57 6.83
N ASN A 701 -15.32 -59.05 6.55
CA ASN A 701 -16.42 -58.20 6.07
C ASN A 701 -16.73 -57.05 7.04
N GLU A 702 -16.60 -57.29 8.34
CA GLU A 702 -16.78 -56.29 9.40
C GLU A 702 -15.76 -55.16 9.28
N TRP A 703 -14.46 -55.48 9.23
CA TRP A 703 -13.41 -54.48 9.11
C TRP A 703 -13.38 -53.77 7.76
N ASN A 704 -13.70 -54.48 6.67
CA ASN A 704 -13.86 -53.88 5.35
C ASN A 704 -14.99 -52.83 5.35
N GLN A 705 -16.11 -53.11 6.02
CA GLN A 705 -17.18 -52.14 6.19
C GLN A 705 -16.77 -50.99 7.13
N LYS A 706 -16.13 -51.29 8.26
CA LYS A 706 -15.67 -50.28 9.23
C LYS A 706 -14.68 -49.29 8.62
N LEU A 707 -13.72 -49.76 7.82
CA LEU A 707 -12.75 -48.91 7.12
C LEU A 707 -13.37 -48.10 5.97
N LYS A 708 -14.50 -48.55 5.39
CA LYS A 708 -15.24 -47.83 4.33
C LYS A 708 -16.26 -46.81 4.86
N GLN A 709 -16.84 -47.06 6.03
CA GLN A 709 -17.89 -46.22 6.64
C GLN A 709 -17.36 -44.92 7.27
N THR A 710 -16.05 -44.77 7.41
CA THR A 710 -15.39 -43.66 8.10
C THR A 710 -15.42 -42.33 7.33
N MET A 711 -16.01 -42.31 6.13
CA MET A 711 -16.38 -41.07 5.45
C MET A 711 -17.67 -40.40 5.98
N VAL A 712 -18.40 -41.02 6.93
CA VAL A 712 -19.73 -40.49 7.35
C VAL A 712 -20.00 -40.44 8.87
N SER A 713 -19.30 -41.18 9.74
CA SER A 713 -19.48 -41.01 11.20
C SER A 713 -18.32 -41.53 12.05
N THR A 714 -17.93 -40.73 13.06
CA THR A 714 -16.93 -40.96 14.14
C THR A 714 -15.53 -41.40 13.70
N ALA A 715 -14.53 -40.55 13.95
CA ALA A 715 -13.11 -40.89 13.86
C ALA A 715 -12.84 -42.22 14.59
N TYR A 716 -12.17 -43.16 13.91
CA TYR A 716 -11.71 -44.41 14.51
C TYR A 716 -10.26 -44.26 14.98
N ASN A 717 -9.89 -45.03 15.99
CA ASN A 717 -8.51 -45.11 16.42
C ASN A 717 -7.68 -45.78 15.31
N THR A 718 -6.76 -45.02 14.73
CA THR A 718 -5.83 -45.49 13.69
C THR A 718 -5.00 -46.68 14.14
N THR A 719 -4.72 -46.78 15.43
CA THR A 719 -3.97 -47.90 16.02
C THR A 719 -4.74 -49.22 15.88
N ASP A 720 -6.06 -49.24 16.04
CA ASP A 720 -6.85 -50.46 15.85
C ASP A 720 -6.78 -50.96 14.40
N ALA A 721 -6.72 -50.04 13.43
CA ALA A 721 -6.55 -50.39 12.03
C ALA A 721 -5.13 -50.88 11.72
N PHE A 722 -4.11 -50.35 12.38
CA PHE A 722 -2.74 -50.86 12.25
C PHE A 722 -2.60 -52.27 12.84
N GLU A 723 -3.28 -52.56 13.94
CA GLU A 723 -3.33 -53.91 14.54
C GLU A 723 -4.03 -54.92 13.61
N GLU A 724 -5.23 -54.59 13.10
CA GLU A 724 -5.97 -55.47 12.19
C GLU A 724 -5.20 -55.76 10.89
N LEU A 725 -4.47 -54.77 10.38
CA LEU A 725 -3.71 -54.86 9.13
C LEU A 725 -2.28 -55.40 9.32
N ASP A 726 -1.87 -55.76 10.54
CA ASP A 726 -0.49 -56.18 10.90
C ASP A 726 0.58 -55.17 10.44
N LEU A 727 0.34 -53.88 10.64
CA LEU A 727 1.22 -52.80 10.19
C LEU A 727 2.21 -52.40 11.28
N THR A 728 3.46 -52.87 11.16
CA THR A 728 4.53 -52.65 12.12
C THR A 728 5.46 -51.50 11.71
N GLY A 729 5.00 -50.25 11.89
CA GLY A 729 5.79 -49.03 11.61
C GLY A 729 6.05 -48.78 10.11
N PRO A 730 6.04 -47.52 9.65
CA PRO A 730 6.17 -47.23 8.24
C PRO A 730 7.64 -47.37 7.83
N ILE A 731 7.89 -48.00 6.68
CA ILE A 731 9.24 -48.11 6.09
C ILE A 731 9.60 -46.87 5.25
N ALA A 732 8.60 -46.05 4.90
CA ALA A 732 8.77 -44.79 4.17
C ALA A 732 7.59 -43.84 4.48
N MET A 733 7.85 -42.53 4.47
CA MET A 733 6.84 -41.50 4.76
C MET A 733 7.05 -40.24 3.91
N ASN A 734 5.94 -39.58 3.57
CA ASN A 734 5.90 -38.24 2.96
C ASN A 734 4.60 -37.52 3.42
N TRP A 735 4.44 -36.22 3.21
CA TRP A 735 3.18 -35.53 3.52
C TRP A 735 2.91 -34.31 2.64
N LEU A 736 1.62 -34.03 2.50
CA LEU A 736 1.06 -32.89 1.79
C LEU A 736 0.53 -31.88 2.82
N THR A 737 0.94 -30.62 2.70
CA THR A 737 0.38 -29.49 3.48
C THR A 737 -0.61 -28.72 2.63
N ALA A 738 -1.89 -28.96 2.85
CA ALA A 738 -3.00 -28.36 2.11
C ALA A 738 -3.47 -27.05 2.76
N VAL A 739 -3.56 -25.97 2.00
CA VAL A 739 -4.10 -24.68 2.48
C VAL A 739 -5.55 -24.45 2.02
N LYS A 740 -6.20 -23.42 2.55
CA LYS A 740 -7.52 -22.98 2.09
C LYS A 740 -7.51 -22.74 0.58
N ASP A 741 -8.50 -23.28 -0.12
CA ASP A 741 -8.75 -22.93 -1.53
C ASP A 741 -10.25 -22.86 -1.84
N PRO A 742 -10.63 -22.15 -2.92
CA PRO A 742 -12.03 -22.00 -3.28
C PRO A 742 -12.72 -23.36 -3.54
N TYR A 743 -12.00 -24.33 -4.10
CA TYR A 743 -12.56 -25.65 -4.40
C TYR A 743 -13.03 -26.38 -3.14
N SER A 744 -12.19 -26.41 -2.09
CA SER A 744 -12.56 -27.02 -0.81
C SER A 744 -13.67 -26.27 -0.11
N VAL A 745 -13.64 -24.93 -0.11
CA VAL A 745 -14.72 -24.14 0.49
C VAL A 745 -16.06 -24.48 -0.16
N GLN A 746 -16.12 -24.54 -1.50
CA GLN A 746 -17.36 -24.90 -2.19
C GLN A 746 -17.79 -26.34 -1.92
N TYR A 747 -16.84 -27.29 -1.81
CA TYR A 747 -17.17 -28.67 -1.46
C TYR A 747 -17.90 -28.74 -0.11
N PHE A 748 -17.41 -28.02 0.92
CA PHE A 748 -18.05 -28.00 2.23
C PHE A 748 -19.42 -27.30 2.20
N VAL A 749 -19.55 -26.19 1.44
CA VAL A 749 -20.83 -25.50 1.23
C VAL A 749 -21.86 -26.43 0.58
N ASN A 750 -21.49 -27.13 -0.50
CA ASN A 750 -22.39 -28.04 -1.22
C ASN A 750 -22.89 -29.22 -0.37
N ASN A 751 -22.12 -29.61 0.65
CA ASN A 751 -22.47 -30.70 1.56
C ASN A 751 -23.13 -30.20 2.86
N GLY A 752 -23.50 -28.92 2.95
CA GLY A 752 -24.18 -28.37 4.13
C GLY A 752 -23.31 -28.37 5.40
N LEU A 753 -21.99 -28.35 5.26
CA LEU A 753 -21.04 -28.37 6.36
C LEU A 753 -20.69 -26.94 6.80
N ILE A 754 -19.49 -26.44 6.46
CA ILE A 754 -19.01 -25.10 6.85
C ILE A 754 -19.05 -24.17 5.63
N ASN A 755 -19.62 -22.98 5.79
CA ASN A 755 -19.62 -21.94 4.76
C ASN A 755 -18.58 -20.86 5.07
N ASN A 756 -17.39 -20.98 4.45
CA ASN A 756 -16.32 -19.98 4.55
C ASN A 756 -16.23 -19.04 3.34
N CYS A 757 -17.26 -19.01 2.47
CA CYS A 757 -17.33 -18.01 1.40
C CYS A 757 -17.31 -16.56 1.91
N PRO A 758 -17.98 -16.18 3.02
CA PRO A 758 -17.92 -14.81 3.54
C PRO A 758 -16.49 -14.38 3.91
N ASN A 759 -15.68 -15.29 4.45
CA ASN A 759 -14.29 -15.03 4.76
C ASN A 759 -13.43 -14.80 3.50
N MET A 760 -13.67 -15.55 2.41
CA MET A 760 -12.99 -15.32 1.13
C MET A 760 -13.36 -13.97 0.49
N VAL A 761 -14.63 -13.59 0.58
CA VAL A 761 -15.10 -12.29 0.11
C VAL A 761 -14.52 -11.17 0.98
N THR A 762 -14.44 -11.37 2.30
CA THR A 762 -13.78 -10.43 3.23
C THR A 762 -12.33 -10.15 2.82
N GLU A 763 -11.55 -11.20 2.57
CA GLU A 763 -10.16 -11.07 2.12
C GLU A 763 -10.05 -10.32 0.79
N SER A 764 -11.00 -10.53 -0.13
CA SER A 764 -11.04 -9.84 -1.42
C SER A 764 -11.48 -8.38 -1.28
N LEU A 765 -12.40 -8.09 -0.36
CA LEU A 765 -12.91 -6.75 -0.08
C LEU A 765 -11.84 -5.86 0.53
N LYS A 766 -11.08 -6.37 1.51
CA LYS A 766 -9.97 -5.63 2.15
C LYS A 766 -8.91 -5.18 1.15
N LYS A 767 -8.64 -5.98 0.11
CA LYS A 767 -7.68 -5.64 -0.95
C LYS A 767 -8.10 -4.40 -1.75
N LYS A 768 -9.39 -4.04 -1.78
CA LYS A 768 -9.89 -2.86 -2.49
C LYS A 768 -9.60 -1.54 -1.79
N LYS A 769 -9.20 -1.56 -0.50
CA LYS A 769 -8.83 -0.36 0.29
C LYS A 769 -9.89 0.76 0.22
N VAL A 770 -11.15 0.38 0.35
CA VAL A 770 -12.27 1.32 0.32
C VAL A 770 -12.32 2.09 1.65
N SER A 771 -12.21 3.42 1.60
CA SER A 771 -12.01 4.29 2.76
C SER A 771 -13.10 4.18 3.86
N PHE A 772 -14.34 3.90 3.48
CA PHE A 772 -15.47 3.76 4.41
C PHE A 772 -15.71 2.31 4.88
N ILE A 773 -14.84 1.37 4.51
CA ILE A 773 -14.89 -0.02 4.97
C ILE A 773 -13.76 -0.21 5.99
N PRO A 774 -14.06 -0.61 7.24
CA PRO A 774 -13.03 -0.82 8.26
C PRO A 774 -12.01 -1.90 7.87
N ASP A 775 -10.74 -1.68 8.20
CA ASP A 775 -9.65 -2.66 7.93
C ASP A 775 -9.87 -4.00 8.66
N ASP A 776 -10.56 -3.97 9.80
CA ASP A 776 -10.90 -5.12 10.62
C ASP A 776 -12.24 -5.79 10.25
N VAL A 777 -12.88 -5.40 9.13
CA VAL A 777 -14.14 -6.00 8.68
C VAL A 777 -14.06 -7.52 8.61
N ASP A 778 -15.11 -8.19 9.07
CA ASP A 778 -15.29 -9.64 8.97
C ASP A 778 -16.74 -9.94 8.58
N LEU A 779 -16.94 -10.34 7.31
CA LEU A 779 -18.27 -10.61 6.78
C LEU A 779 -18.75 -11.95 7.33
N SER A 780 -19.93 -11.96 7.94
CA SER A 780 -20.55 -13.16 8.49
C SER A 780 -21.53 -13.84 7.51
N MET A 781 -21.80 -13.25 6.34
CA MET A 781 -22.82 -13.70 5.39
C MET A 781 -22.34 -13.63 3.94
N SER A 782 -22.79 -14.59 3.13
CA SER A 782 -22.61 -14.57 1.68
C SER A 782 -23.71 -13.74 1.04
N LEU A 783 -23.35 -12.86 0.12
CA LEU A 783 -24.30 -12.05 -0.64
C LEU A 783 -24.23 -12.44 -2.11
N ASP A 784 -25.22 -13.19 -2.59
CA ASP A 784 -25.34 -13.60 -3.99
C ASP A 784 -26.35 -12.70 -4.70
N ILE A 785 -25.91 -12.02 -5.76
CA ILE A 785 -26.73 -11.12 -6.54
C ILE A 785 -26.71 -11.56 -7.99
N SER A 786 -27.89 -11.60 -8.61
CA SER A 786 -28.04 -11.82 -10.03
C SER A 786 -28.74 -10.62 -10.66
N LEU A 787 -28.23 -10.12 -11.78
CA LEU A 787 -28.85 -9.05 -12.55
C LEU A 787 -29.63 -9.70 -13.70
N GLN A 788 -30.96 -9.62 -13.67
CA GLN A 788 -31.80 -10.17 -14.73
C GLN A 788 -32.14 -9.08 -15.72
N THR A 789 -31.76 -9.28 -16.98
CA THR A 789 -32.01 -8.35 -18.07
C THR A 789 -32.81 -9.01 -19.19
N THR A 790 -33.82 -8.29 -19.70
CA THR A 790 -34.62 -8.73 -20.85
C THR A 790 -33.83 -8.62 -22.16
N ALA A 791 -34.36 -9.08 -23.29
CA ALA A 791 -33.74 -8.80 -24.58
C ALA A 791 -33.79 -7.29 -24.91
N LEU A 792 -32.76 -6.76 -25.56
CA LEU A 792 -32.69 -5.36 -25.99
C LEU A 792 -32.10 -5.26 -27.40
N ASN A 793 -32.79 -4.53 -28.26
CA ASN A 793 -32.28 -4.11 -29.56
C ASN A 793 -32.17 -2.59 -29.59
N PHE A 794 -31.01 -2.08 -30.01
CA PHE A 794 -30.79 -0.65 -30.16
C PHE A 794 -29.78 -0.36 -31.27
N ASP A 795 -29.88 0.84 -31.85
CA ASP A 795 -28.90 1.32 -32.82
C ASP A 795 -27.98 2.32 -32.12
N SER A 796 -26.67 2.13 -32.24
CA SER A 796 -25.63 3.03 -31.72
C SER A 796 -24.58 3.23 -32.80
N CYS A 797 -24.21 4.50 -33.05
CA CYS A 797 -23.21 4.85 -34.07
C CYS A 797 -23.45 4.15 -35.43
N CYS A 798 -24.69 4.18 -35.94
CA CYS A 798 -25.12 3.56 -37.20
C CYS A 798 -25.00 2.01 -37.26
N THR A 799 -24.83 1.35 -36.13
CA THR A 799 -24.74 -0.12 -36.02
C THR A 799 -25.86 -0.65 -35.12
N SER A 800 -26.55 -1.70 -35.56
CA SER A 800 -27.60 -2.37 -34.77
C SER A 800 -27.02 -3.43 -33.84
N TYR A 801 -27.27 -3.28 -32.54
CA TYR A 801 -26.89 -4.23 -31.50
C TYR A 801 -28.09 -5.03 -31.03
N ARG A 802 -27.89 -6.34 -30.80
CA ARG A 802 -28.92 -7.25 -30.28
C ARG A 802 -28.38 -8.00 -29.06
N TYR A 803 -28.91 -7.66 -27.90
CA TYR A 803 -28.64 -8.34 -26.64
C TYR A 803 -29.80 -9.29 -26.34
N GLN A 804 -29.48 -10.55 -26.04
CA GLN A 804 -30.47 -11.53 -25.60
C GLN A 804 -30.80 -11.32 -24.12
N GLU A 805 -31.90 -11.93 -23.68
CA GLU A 805 -32.17 -12.06 -22.25
C GLU A 805 -30.99 -12.73 -21.55
N HIS A 806 -30.54 -12.17 -20.44
CA HIS A 806 -29.34 -12.63 -19.74
C HIS A 806 -29.49 -12.42 -18.24
N THR A 807 -29.05 -13.44 -17.48
CA THR A 807 -28.87 -13.35 -16.03
C THR A 807 -27.38 -13.31 -15.71
N ALA A 808 -26.88 -12.14 -15.30
CA ALA A 808 -25.49 -11.96 -14.91
C ALA A 808 -25.33 -12.18 -13.40
N LYS A 809 -24.51 -13.14 -12.98
CA LYS A 809 -24.16 -13.34 -11.57
C LYS A 809 -22.94 -12.50 -11.22
N LEU A 810 -23.00 -11.84 -10.06
CA LEU A 810 -21.87 -11.07 -9.55
C LEU A 810 -20.75 -12.00 -9.09
N ASN A 811 -19.50 -11.55 -9.29
CA ASN A 811 -18.31 -12.32 -8.99
C ASN A 811 -17.35 -11.47 -8.14
N PRO A 812 -17.50 -11.52 -6.80
CA PRO A 812 -16.69 -10.68 -5.92
C PRO A 812 -15.24 -11.15 -5.85
N ILE A 813 -14.94 -12.44 -6.01
CA ILE A 813 -13.56 -12.91 -5.84
C ILE A 813 -12.70 -12.65 -7.09
N GLY A 814 -13.31 -12.66 -8.29
CA GLY A 814 -12.61 -12.48 -9.56
C GLY A 814 -12.71 -11.09 -10.18
N ASP A 815 -13.33 -10.11 -9.50
CA ASP A 815 -13.65 -8.79 -10.07
C ASP A 815 -14.38 -8.89 -11.43
N GLY A 816 -15.37 -9.79 -11.52
CA GLY A 816 -15.99 -10.15 -12.78
C GLY A 816 -16.53 -8.95 -13.57
N TYR A 817 -16.18 -8.89 -14.86
CA TYR A 817 -16.70 -7.90 -15.78
C TYR A 817 -18.15 -8.26 -16.20
N ILE A 818 -19.07 -7.31 -16.06
CA ILE A 818 -20.42 -7.41 -16.60
C ILE A 818 -20.62 -6.19 -17.52
N SER A 819 -20.94 -6.45 -18.78
CA SER A 819 -21.29 -5.37 -19.72
C SER A 819 -22.42 -4.53 -19.14
N PRO A 820 -22.36 -3.19 -19.20
CA PRO A 820 -23.44 -2.30 -18.78
C PRO A 820 -24.82 -2.70 -19.33
N ALA A 821 -24.89 -3.19 -20.57
CA ALA A 821 -26.13 -3.71 -21.15
C ALA A 821 -26.71 -4.88 -20.32
N HIS A 822 -25.87 -5.78 -19.81
CA HIS A 822 -26.28 -6.92 -18.96
C HIS A 822 -26.45 -6.56 -17.48
N ALA A 823 -26.18 -5.32 -17.09
CA ALA A 823 -26.35 -4.81 -15.73
C ALA A 823 -27.38 -3.65 -15.66
N ARG A 824 -28.16 -3.43 -16.73
CA ARG A 824 -29.01 -2.24 -16.87
C ARG A 824 -30.33 -2.29 -16.10
N SER A 825 -30.83 -3.47 -15.77
CA SER A 825 -32.13 -3.66 -15.11
C SER A 825 -31.98 -4.18 -13.69
N GLU A 826 -33.12 -4.25 -13.01
CA GLU A 826 -33.18 -4.52 -11.58
C GLU A 826 -32.50 -5.84 -11.20
N ALA A 827 -31.77 -5.78 -10.10
CA ALA A 827 -31.14 -6.94 -9.51
C ALA A 827 -32.20 -7.89 -8.95
N THR A 828 -32.21 -9.13 -9.41
CA THR A 828 -32.86 -10.22 -8.70
C THR A 828 -31.91 -10.71 -7.62
N LEU A 829 -32.18 -10.30 -6.39
CA LEU A 829 -31.35 -10.65 -5.25
C LEU A 829 -31.78 -11.98 -4.66
N THR A 830 -30.83 -12.89 -4.48
CA THR A 830 -31.04 -14.14 -3.77
C THR A 830 -30.09 -14.17 -2.59
N MET A 831 -30.59 -13.84 -1.40
CA MET A 831 -29.78 -13.94 -0.18
C MET A 831 -29.90 -15.34 0.38
N THR A 832 -28.78 -16.00 0.63
CA THR A 832 -28.74 -17.35 1.20
C THR A 832 -28.35 -17.24 2.67
N LEU A 833 -29.18 -17.80 3.56
CA LEU A 833 -29.04 -17.84 5.03
C LEU A 833 -29.37 -16.53 5.73
N LEU A 834 -30.65 -16.32 6.08
CA LEU A 834 -31.03 -15.19 6.91
C LEU A 834 -31.85 -15.63 8.11
N ARG A 835 -31.58 -14.96 9.22
CA ARG A 835 -32.45 -14.90 10.38
C ARG A 835 -33.69 -14.09 10.01
N GLU A 836 -34.87 -14.72 10.03
CA GLU A 836 -36.16 -14.08 9.74
C GLU A 836 -36.50 -12.96 10.77
N ASP A 837 -35.88 -13.01 11.95
CA ASP A 837 -36.03 -12.00 13.02
C ASP A 837 -35.15 -10.75 12.82
N VAL A 838 -34.31 -10.70 11.78
CA VAL A 838 -33.37 -9.60 11.52
C VAL A 838 -33.75 -8.86 10.25
N ARG A 839 -33.70 -7.52 10.30
CA ARG A 839 -33.89 -6.67 9.12
C ARG A 839 -32.56 -6.25 8.52
N TYR A 840 -32.56 -6.08 7.21
CA TYR A 840 -31.36 -5.73 6.46
C TYR A 840 -31.51 -4.45 5.65
N THR A 841 -30.37 -3.79 5.45
CA THR A 841 -30.20 -2.67 4.51
C THR A 841 -29.23 -3.09 3.42
N LEU A 842 -29.61 -2.91 2.16
CA LEU A 842 -28.78 -3.16 0.98
C LEU A 842 -28.44 -1.84 0.29
N LEU A 843 -27.15 -1.58 0.11
CA LEU A 843 -26.60 -0.38 -0.50
C LEU A 843 -25.74 -0.77 -1.70
N CYS A 844 -25.97 -0.17 -2.87
CA CYS A 844 -25.08 -0.28 -4.03
C CYS A 844 -24.41 1.06 -4.30
N VAL A 845 -23.08 1.06 -4.40
CA VAL A 845 -22.30 2.26 -4.70
C VAL A 845 -21.19 1.98 -5.73
N ASP A 846 -20.86 2.98 -6.54
CA ASP A 846 -19.70 3.01 -7.43
C ASP A 846 -18.52 3.66 -6.70
N ILE A 847 -17.46 2.89 -6.46
CA ILE A 847 -16.26 3.34 -5.73
C ILE A 847 -15.13 3.81 -6.66
N SER A 848 -15.35 3.81 -7.97
CA SER A 848 -14.32 4.07 -8.99
C SER A 848 -14.56 5.37 -9.75
N VAL A 849 -15.36 6.28 -9.19
CA VAL A 849 -15.80 7.51 -9.85
C VAL A 849 -14.60 8.44 -10.08
N PRO A 850 -14.29 8.83 -11.33
CA PRO A 850 -13.09 9.61 -11.67
C PRO A 850 -13.18 11.09 -11.28
N TYR A 851 -14.29 11.52 -10.66
CA TYR A 851 -14.55 12.90 -10.29
C TYR A 851 -14.67 13.09 -8.77
N PRO A 852 -13.59 13.01 -7.99
CA PRO A 852 -13.55 13.81 -6.78
C PRO A 852 -13.55 15.27 -7.24
N ALA A 853 -14.69 15.94 -7.16
CA ALA A 853 -14.70 17.40 -7.25
C ALA A 853 -13.67 17.91 -6.25
N ALA A 854 -12.69 18.70 -6.70
CA ALA A 854 -11.57 19.14 -5.89
C ALA A 854 -12.04 19.62 -4.49
N GLY A 855 -11.69 18.86 -3.45
CA GLY A 855 -12.04 19.17 -2.06
C GLY A 855 -13.17 18.37 -1.41
N THR A 856 -13.79 17.37 -2.06
CA THR A 856 -14.70 16.43 -1.38
C THR A 856 -13.96 15.17 -0.90
N PRO A 857 -14.31 14.57 0.26
CA PRO A 857 -13.85 13.23 0.63
C PRO A 857 -14.19 12.23 -0.49
N ASP A 858 -13.53 11.08 -0.55
CA ASP A 858 -13.80 9.97 -1.50
C ASP A 858 -15.23 9.41 -1.32
N LEU A 859 -16.24 10.17 -1.74
CA LEU A 859 -17.65 9.81 -1.66
C LEU A 859 -18.01 8.99 -2.90
N PRO A 860 -18.48 7.74 -2.74
CA PRO A 860 -18.90 6.96 -3.88
C PRO A 860 -20.25 7.45 -4.43
N LEU A 861 -20.54 7.14 -5.70
CA LEU A 861 -21.85 7.42 -6.28
C LEU A 861 -22.84 6.32 -5.90
N MET A 862 -23.97 6.69 -5.29
CA MET A 862 -25.00 5.72 -4.93
C MET A 862 -25.86 5.31 -6.12
N HIS A 863 -26.00 4.00 -6.30
CA HIS A 863 -26.80 3.36 -7.34
C HIS A 863 -28.08 2.74 -6.80
N MET A 864 -28.12 2.37 -5.52
CA MET A 864 -29.31 1.76 -4.91
C MET A 864 -29.24 1.86 -3.39
N LEU A 865 -30.40 2.02 -2.74
CA LEU A 865 -30.54 1.90 -1.29
C LEU A 865 -31.94 1.35 -0.97
N VAL A 866 -31.97 0.19 -0.32
CA VAL A 866 -33.19 -0.43 0.20
C VAL A 866 -32.98 -0.76 1.67
N THR A 867 -33.88 -0.31 2.53
CA THR A 867 -33.83 -0.55 3.99
C THR A 867 -34.95 -1.48 4.42
N ASN A 868 -34.93 -1.95 5.67
CA ASN A 868 -36.01 -2.71 6.30
C ASN A 868 -36.38 -4.03 5.58
N ILE A 869 -35.45 -4.58 4.79
CA ILE A 869 -35.60 -5.86 4.08
C ILE A 869 -35.87 -6.97 5.10
N ASN A 870 -36.91 -7.76 4.88
CA ASN A 870 -37.31 -8.85 5.75
C ASN A 870 -36.80 -10.17 5.19
N GLY A 871 -35.90 -10.84 5.93
CA GLY A 871 -35.23 -12.03 5.40
C GLY A 871 -34.64 -11.74 4.02
N SER A 872 -34.83 -12.67 3.08
CA SER A 872 -34.20 -12.61 1.75
C SER A 872 -35.02 -11.86 0.71
N ASP A 873 -36.17 -11.30 1.12
CA ASP A 873 -37.11 -10.67 0.22
C ASP A 873 -36.83 -9.15 0.13
N ILE A 874 -36.01 -8.73 -0.85
CA ILE A 874 -35.79 -7.30 -1.13
C ILE A 874 -37.13 -6.57 -1.28
N ALA A 875 -38.10 -7.19 -1.95
CA ALA A 875 -39.34 -6.53 -2.31
C ALA A 875 -40.17 -6.17 -1.07
N SER A 876 -39.90 -6.80 0.08
CA SER A 876 -40.49 -6.42 1.36
C SER A 876 -39.90 -5.13 1.95
N GLY A 877 -38.77 -4.65 1.43
CA GLY A 877 -38.01 -3.54 1.98
C GLY A 877 -38.55 -2.17 1.54
N ASP A 878 -38.19 -1.14 2.30
CA ASP A 878 -38.44 0.24 1.93
C ASP A 878 -37.41 0.68 0.88
N ILE A 879 -37.88 0.83 -0.36
CA ILE A 879 -37.07 1.39 -1.44
C ILE A 879 -36.91 2.89 -1.16
N ILE A 880 -35.69 3.27 -0.78
CA ILE A 880 -35.24 4.67 -0.66
C ILE A 880 -34.76 5.15 -2.03
N ARG A 881 -34.02 4.27 -2.72
CA ARG A 881 -33.51 4.49 -4.07
C ARG A 881 -33.52 3.20 -4.87
N SER A 882 -34.28 3.18 -5.96
CA SER A 882 -34.28 2.09 -6.94
C SER A 882 -32.91 1.94 -7.61
N TYR A 883 -32.60 0.72 -8.02
CA TYR A 883 -31.34 0.41 -8.70
C TYR A 883 -31.18 1.21 -9.99
N LEU A 884 -30.05 1.89 -10.13
CA LEU A 884 -29.59 2.47 -11.39
C LEU A 884 -28.44 1.62 -11.93
N GLY A 885 -28.58 1.15 -13.17
CA GLY A 885 -27.52 0.40 -13.83
C GLY A 885 -26.22 1.20 -13.99
N PRO A 886 -25.09 0.54 -14.33
CA PRO A 886 -23.83 1.20 -14.63
C PRO A 886 -23.97 2.29 -15.71
N ALA A 887 -23.27 3.41 -15.52
CA ALA A 887 -23.11 4.44 -16.54
C ALA A 887 -21.71 5.06 -16.42
N PRO A 888 -20.64 4.27 -16.60
CA PRO A 888 -19.27 4.80 -16.59
C PRO A 888 -19.12 5.83 -17.73
N PRO A 889 -18.58 7.03 -17.46
CA PRO A 889 -18.38 8.05 -18.48
C PRO A 889 -17.08 7.85 -19.28
N ASP A 890 -16.19 6.97 -18.81
CA ASP A 890 -14.87 6.72 -19.41
C ASP A 890 -14.66 5.24 -19.76
N TYR A 891 -13.54 4.96 -20.42
CA TYR A 891 -13.15 3.60 -20.81
C TYR A 891 -12.34 2.89 -19.71
N VAL A 892 -12.50 3.31 -18.44
CA VAL A 892 -11.88 2.65 -17.28
C VAL A 892 -12.91 1.73 -16.63
N ASN A 893 -12.45 0.66 -15.98
CA ASN A 893 -13.34 -0.21 -15.22
C ASN A 893 -13.80 0.50 -13.95
N HIS A 894 -15.11 0.67 -13.82
CA HIS A 894 -15.76 1.09 -12.59
C HIS A 894 -16.16 -0.11 -11.74
N THR A 895 -15.97 -0.04 -10.43
CA THR A 895 -16.35 -1.10 -9.49
C THR A 895 -17.64 -0.74 -8.76
N TYR A 896 -18.69 -1.53 -9.00
CA TYR A 896 -20.00 -1.39 -8.36
C TYR A 896 -20.10 -2.38 -7.21
N ILE A 897 -20.07 -1.89 -5.97
CA ILE A 897 -20.11 -2.69 -4.76
C ILE A 897 -21.50 -2.67 -4.11
N PHE A 898 -21.99 -3.85 -3.78
CA PHE A 898 -23.18 -4.07 -2.97
C PHE A 898 -22.77 -4.43 -1.55
N LEU A 899 -23.34 -3.72 -0.59
CA LEU A 899 -23.04 -3.83 0.83
C LEU A 899 -24.33 -4.17 1.58
N LEU A 900 -24.30 -5.26 2.33
CA LEU A 900 -25.43 -5.74 3.13
C LEU A 900 -25.15 -5.49 4.61
N TYR A 901 -26.05 -4.73 5.24
CA TYR A 901 -25.97 -4.40 6.65
C TYR A 901 -27.12 -5.01 7.44
N THR A 902 -26.87 -5.47 8.67
CA THR A 902 -27.92 -5.76 9.65
C THR A 902 -28.35 -4.49 10.36
N GLN A 903 -29.65 -4.40 10.65
CA GLN A 903 -30.25 -3.30 11.41
C GLN A 903 -30.54 -3.71 12.85
N THR A 904 -30.29 -2.81 13.80
CA THR A 904 -30.73 -2.99 15.20
C THR A 904 -32.18 -2.57 15.43
N SER A 905 -32.76 -1.76 14.55
CA SER A 905 -34.14 -1.28 14.60
C SER A 905 -34.66 -1.00 13.18
N MET A 906 -35.98 -0.85 13.06
CA MET A 906 -36.59 -0.39 11.80
C MET A 906 -36.15 1.06 11.54
N LEU A 907 -35.66 1.32 10.33
CA LEU A 907 -35.27 2.67 9.92
C LEU A 907 -36.50 3.42 9.42
N ASN A 908 -36.63 4.69 9.79
CA ASN A 908 -37.69 5.53 9.25
C ASN A 908 -37.32 5.97 7.82
N LYS A 909 -38.26 5.78 6.88
CA LYS A 909 -38.06 6.10 5.47
C LYS A 909 -37.75 7.58 5.22
N VAL A 910 -38.42 8.50 5.92
CA VAL A 910 -38.23 9.95 5.78
C VAL A 910 -36.86 10.38 6.31
N ASP A 911 -36.47 9.89 7.49
CA ASP A 911 -35.16 10.18 8.07
C ASP A 911 -34.05 9.62 7.19
N THR A 912 -34.24 8.42 6.63
CA THR A 912 -33.29 7.79 5.70
C THR A 912 -33.14 8.62 4.42
N GLN A 913 -34.24 9.16 3.89
CA GLN A 913 -34.21 10.04 2.72
C GLN A 913 -33.40 11.32 2.97
N SER A 914 -33.32 11.80 4.22
CA SER A 914 -32.54 13.00 4.57
C SER A 914 -31.04 12.86 4.29
N TYR A 915 -30.51 11.63 4.28
CA TYR A 915 -29.12 11.35 3.93
C TYR A 915 -28.81 11.57 2.43
N LEU A 916 -29.83 11.70 1.58
CA LEU A 916 -29.69 11.91 0.13
C LEU A 916 -29.46 13.37 -0.27
N THR A 917 -29.29 14.30 0.69
CA THR A 917 -29.33 15.75 0.44
C THR A 917 -27.98 16.41 0.09
N GLN A 918 -26.88 15.66 -0.03
CA GLN A 918 -25.58 16.19 -0.47
C GLN A 918 -25.28 15.76 -1.92
N GLY A 919 -25.09 16.73 -2.82
CA GLY A 919 -24.45 16.49 -4.14
C GLY A 919 -25.35 15.95 -5.25
N CYS A 920 -26.68 15.91 -5.09
CA CYS A 920 -27.60 15.60 -6.19
C CYS A 920 -27.75 16.83 -7.11
N SER A 921 -26.75 17.10 -7.96
CA SER A 921 -26.86 18.14 -8.99
C SER A 921 -27.82 17.68 -10.10
N ALA A 922 -28.65 18.58 -10.63
CA ALA A 922 -29.68 18.31 -11.65
C ALA A 922 -29.17 17.85 -13.04
N GLY A 923 -27.93 17.36 -13.16
CA GLY A 923 -27.27 17.01 -14.43
C GLY A 923 -26.77 15.56 -14.57
N ILE A 924 -26.97 14.69 -13.57
CA ILE A 924 -26.45 13.29 -13.61
C ILE A 924 -27.57 12.27 -13.37
N ASP A 925 -28.69 12.33 -14.11
CA ASP A 925 -29.78 11.32 -14.08
C ASP A 925 -30.19 10.85 -12.66
N GLY A 926 -30.18 11.79 -11.72
CA GLY A 926 -30.45 11.58 -10.29
C GLY A 926 -29.35 10.93 -9.46
N ARG A 927 -28.21 10.46 -9.98
CA ARG A 927 -27.12 9.82 -9.18
C ARG A 927 -26.54 10.82 -8.18
N CYS A 928 -26.31 10.39 -6.94
CA CYS A 928 -25.86 11.28 -5.86
C CYS A 928 -24.58 10.74 -5.22
N LEU A 929 -23.64 11.65 -4.91
CA LEU A 929 -22.54 11.35 -4.00
C LEU A 929 -23.12 10.98 -2.63
N PHE A 930 -22.62 9.92 -2.01
CA PHE A 930 -23.23 9.39 -0.80
C PHE A 930 -22.20 9.19 0.31
N ASN A 931 -22.44 9.82 1.45
CA ASN A 931 -21.60 9.64 2.63
C ASN A 931 -21.98 8.36 3.38
N VAL A 932 -21.39 7.24 2.94
CA VAL A 932 -21.63 5.90 3.48
C VAL A 932 -21.36 5.87 4.98
N THR A 933 -20.23 6.40 5.43
CA THR A 933 -19.85 6.43 6.86
C THR A 933 -20.89 7.14 7.70
N ARG A 934 -21.31 8.35 7.30
CA ARG A 934 -22.34 9.12 8.03
C ARG A 934 -23.67 8.37 8.11
N PHE A 935 -24.07 7.69 7.03
CA PHE A 935 -25.30 6.91 7.01
C PHE A 935 -25.23 5.67 7.90
N VAL A 936 -24.15 4.89 7.77
CA VAL A 936 -23.91 3.66 8.53
C VAL A 936 -23.83 3.94 10.02
N ASP A 937 -23.05 4.94 10.42
CA ASP A 937 -22.88 5.32 11.83
C ASP A 937 -24.17 5.89 12.41
N GLY A 938 -24.81 6.81 11.68
CA GLY A 938 -26.07 7.45 12.13
C GLY A 938 -27.25 6.48 12.22
N SER A 939 -27.20 5.38 11.47
CA SER A 939 -28.23 4.34 11.45
C SER A 939 -27.85 3.09 12.25
N ASN A 940 -26.70 3.10 12.93
CA ASN A 940 -26.15 1.98 13.71
C ASN A 940 -26.14 0.64 12.94
N LEU A 941 -25.64 0.69 11.71
CA LEU A 941 -25.62 -0.46 10.79
C LEU A 941 -24.33 -1.27 10.96
N LYS A 942 -24.45 -2.60 10.92
CA LYS A 942 -23.29 -3.51 10.92
C LYS A 942 -23.18 -4.23 9.58
N LEU A 943 -22.05 -4.08 8.90
CA LEU A 943 -21.77 -4.75 7.64
C LEU A 943 -21.63 -6.26 7.87
N VAL A 944 -22.41 -7.06 7.15
CA VAL A 944 -22.45 -8.52 7.30
C VAL A 944 -22.20 -9.29 6.00
N GLY A 945 -22.41 -8.67 4.84
CA GLY A 945 -22.17 -9.29 3.54
C GLY A 945 -21.81 -8.26 2.47
N SER A 946 -21.13 -8.69 1.41
CA SER A 946 -20.75 -7.83 0.30
C SER A 946 -20.61 -8.64 -1.00
N THR A 947 -20.83 -8.00 -2.13
CA THR A 947 -20.49 -8.52 -3.46
C THR A 947 -20.28 -7.38 -4.45
N TRP A 948 -19.67 -7.61 -5.61
CA TRP A 948 -19.42 -6.55 -6.60
C TRP A 948 -19.20 -7.10 -8.01
N PHE A 949 -19.18 -6.19 -8.96
CA PHE A 949 -18.74 -6.42 -10.34
C PHE A 949 -18.03 -5.19 -10.90
N GLN A 950 -17.32 -5.37 -12.01
CA GLN A 950 -16.77 -4.28 -12.79
C GLN A 950 -17.54 -4.07 -14.08
N ALA A 951 -17.69 -2.81 -14.49
CA ALA A 951 -18.18 -2.47 -15.83
C ALA A 951 -17.41 -1.27 -16.37
N THR A 952 -17.27 -1.19 -17.69
CA THR A 952 -16.67 -0.05 -18.40
C THR A 952 -17.57 0.36 -19.56
N THR A 953 -17.27 1.50 -20.18
CA THR A 953 -18.05 2.00 -21.32
C THR A 953 -18.12 0.97 -22.45
N ASP A 954 -19.35 0.65 -22.87
CA ASP A 954 -19.65 -0.15 -24.05
C ASP A 954 -20.64 0.57 -24.97
N GLU A 955 -21.06 -0.12 -26.04
CA GLU A 955 -21.96 0.46 -27.04
C GLU A 955 -23.35 0.80 -26.50
N TYR A 956 -23.80 0.11 -25.44
CA TYR A 956 -25.05 0.42 -24.75
C TYR A 956 -24.94 1.73 -23.96
N ILE A 957 -23.80 1.97 -23.31
CA ILE A 957 -23.54 3.26 -22.66
C ILE A 957 -23.58 4.39 -23.68
N ARG A 958 -22.88 4.25 -24.82
CA ARG A 958 -22.92 5.28 -25.89
C ARG A 958 -24.34 5.57 -26.37
N TYR A 959 -25.13 4.53 -26.61
CA TYR A 959 -26.55 4.67 -26.96
C TYR A 959 -27.35 5.43 -25.88
N THR A 960 -27.09 5.13 -24.60
CA THR A 960 -27.78 5.75 -23.47
C THR A 960 -27.40 7.23 -23.34
N TYR A 961 -26.12 7.58 -23.47
CA TYR A 961 -25.65 8.98 -23.42
C TYR A 961 -26.24 9.83 -24.55
N VAL A 962 -26.31 9.32 -25.79
CA VAL A 962 -26.93 10.02 -26.94
C VAL A 962 -28.43 10.27 -26.75
N ARG A 963 -29.09 9.53 -25.87
CA ARG A 963 -30.51 9.74 -25.54
C ARG A 963 -30.73 10.72 -24.39
N ILE A 964 -29.75 10.82 -23.48
CA ILE A 964 -29.82 11.69 -22.30
C ILE A 964 -29.34 13.11 -22.63
N PHE A 965 -28.31 13.24 -23.46
CA PHE A 965 -27.70 14.48 -23.93
C PHE A 965 -27.99 14.68 -25.42
#